data_AF-A0A849TYL5-F1
#
_entry.id   AF-A0A849TYL5-F1
#
_cell.length_a   1.000
_cell.length_b   1.000
_cell.length_c   1.000
_cell.angle_alpha   90.00
_cell.angle_beta   90.00
_cell.angle_gamma   90.00
#
_symmetry.space_group_name_H-M   'P 1'
#
loop_
_entity.id
_entity.type
_entity.pdbx_description
1 polymer ?
#
loop_
_entity_poly.entity_id
_entity_poly.type
_entity_poly.pdbx_seq_one_letter_code
_entity_poly.pdbx_strand_id
1 'polypeptide(L)'
;MPNSLQLPPSALKLHIDLADFKALPESTKLTSNILGQSRAQAALEFGIAMNTSGYNIFVMGEPGLGRLTMITQHLETLANKKQPPPSFAYVENFENPREPIAISLPTGQGQNLNRDIEKLLDNLLATFPAAFESPSYQQKKSAIERQFSQLFNAAIDLVEKNSRALNIALFREGESITFAPLRKNKPLDEDQFSQMPQPEREAFHKHVEALEDYLGEVLLEMPQWRRTMVEKIRQLDNDTISLAVDPLFSDLNETYQHVDDALIYLTKIRKNLQQTITDYLMPGRTTELNENTLRRMLLEQYLPNILVDLPTDAGAPVIFEPHPIYQNLFGRIEYVSEQGTLITNYRRICSGSLHRANGGYLIIDAEKLLTFPFVWDALKRALQSGRIEIESPYAELGINPITLKPQVIPLNVKVILVGPRDIYYLLEEMDSEFNEMFKILADFDNYIPRTHDSMQQFALLMQKHAEETVTPPLTNAAIQCLIEHSCRLSENQHRFSARVNDSLDIIAEANLFCQQQQSKELDRTHVEQALSAKEFRNGRLSQTILEEMLDGTILIDTDGEAIGKINGLTVLEVGGSSFGAPARITASVYPGSRGIVDVEREVELGQPIHSKGVMILSGYLGHCYAQQFPLAISASIAIEQSYGYIDGDSASLAELCCLISALTRIPIKQSVAITGSINQYGEVQAIGGVNEKIEGYFRLCQARGLNGQHAVIIPAANKRNLMLKQEVINAVVTGLFTIYAVATVDETLELLTGQIAGVADEQGNYPDGTINFRAISRLKEISEMAAEDDKEEEGGS
;
A
#
# COMPACT_ATOMS: atom_id res chain seq x y z
N MET A 1 57.75 15.08 -6.43
CA MET A 1 56.33 14.72 -6.63
C MET A 1 55.55 16.00 -6.81
N PRO A 2 54.72 16.12 -7.85
CA PRO A 2 53.93 17.33 -8.00
C PRO A 2 52.88 17.37 -6.88
N ASN A 3 53.02 18.32 -5.94
CA ASN A 3 52.03 18.61 -4.89
C ASN A 3 50.63 18.91 -5.46
N SER A 4 50.46 19.01 -6.78
CA SER A 4 49.19 19.31 -7.46
C SER A 4 48.17 18.18 -7.39
N LEU A 5 48.59 16.92 -7.19
CA LEU A 5 47.68 15.77 -7.10
C LEU A 5 47.13 15.56 -5.68
N GLN A 6 47.77 16.15 -4.68
CA GLN A 6 47.35 16.06 -3.28
C GLN A 6 46.08 16.89 -3.05
N LEU A 7 45.08 16.28 -2.41
CA LEU A 7 43.86 16.99 -2.06
C LEU A 7 44.03 17.89 -0.83
N PRO A 8 43.58 19.16 -0.87
CA PRO A 8 43.56 20.01 0.31
C PRO A 8 42.47 19.53 1.29
N PRO A 9 42.62 19.78 2.61
CA PRO A 9 41.62 19.42 3.61
C PRO A 9 40.20 19.93 3.31
N SER A 10 40.09 21.10 2.68
CA SER A 10 38.81 21.70 2.28
C SER A 10 38.06 20.92 1.19
N ALA A 11 38.73 20.01 0.47
CA ALA A 11 38.09 19.16 -0.54
C ALA A 11 37.60 17.81 0.01
N LEU A 12 37.97 17.45 1.24
CA LEU A 12 37.75 16.11 1.81
C LEU A 12 36.36 15.88 2.41
N LYS A 13 35.62 16.98 2.63
CA LYS A 13 34.27 16.97 3.17
C LYS A 13 33.57 18.27 2.79
N LEU A 14 32.25 18.21 2.69
CA LEU A 14 31.42 19.40 2.56
C LEU A 14 31.67 20.39 3.72
N HIS A 15 31.99 21.63 3.38
CA HIS A 15 32.00 22.74 4.32
C HIS A 15 30.69 23.53 4.19
N ILE A 16 30.02 23.75 5.32
CA ILE A 16 28.76 24.51 5.38
C ILE A 16 29.05 25.75 6.20
N ASP A 17 28.75 26.93 5.65
CA ASP A 17 28.84 28.17 6.41
C ASP A 17 27.59 28.29 7.31
N LEU A 18 27.81 28.48 8.60
CA LEU A 18 26.73 28.70 9.56
C LEU A 18 25.94 29.99 9.27
N ALA A 19 26.53 30.94 8.54
CA ALA A 19 25.85 32.15 8.07
C ALA A 19 24.74 31.87 7.04
N ASP A 20 24.77 30.70 6.37
CA ASP A 20 23.76 30.31 5.39
C ASP A 20 22.42 29.94 6.03
N PHE A 21 22.42 29.61 7.32
CA PHE A 21 21.21 29.41 8.11
C PHE A 21 20.76 30.74 8.70
N LYS A 22 19.85 31.43 8.01
CA LYS A 22 19.01 32.43 8.69
C LYS A 22 18.40 31.77 9.91
N ALA A 23 18.33 32.50 11.03
CA ALA A 23 17.64 32.06 12.24
C ALA A 23 16.33 31.39 11.84
N LEU A 24 16.24 30.07 12.07
CA LEU A 24 15.09 29.26 11.71
C LEU A 24 13.88 29.90 12.40
N PRO A 25 12.80 30.23 11.67
CA PRO A 25 11.65 30.87 12.28
C PRO A 25 11.13 30.02 13.45
N GLU A 26 10.86 30.64 14.61
CA GLU A 26 10.27 29.98 15.80
C GLU A 26 8.90 29.32 15.55
N SER A 27 8.32 29.54 14.36
CA SER A 27 7.07 28.97 13.94
C SER A 27 6.99 29.05 12.43
N THR A 28 6.98 27.91 11.74
CA THR A 28 6.68 27.92 10.31
C THR A 28 5.80 26.75 9.95
N LYS A 29 4.54 27.07 9.61
CA LYS A 29 3.68 26.23 8.77
C LYS A 29 4.52 25.79 7.58
N LEU A 30 4.91 24.51 7.52
CA LEU A 30 5.51 23.96 6.31
C LEU A 30 4.55 24.25 5.16
N THR A 31 5.08 24.86 4.10
CA THR A 31 4.42 24.82 2.80
C THR A 31 4.28 23.34 2.42
N SER A 32 3.18 22.99 1.78
CA SER A 32 2.79 21.62 1.39
C SER A 32 3.66 21.02 0.27
N ASN A 33 4.91 21.48 0.15
CA ASN A 33 5.83 21.10 -0.90
C ASN A 33 6.59 19.84 -0.49
N ILE A 34 6.77 18.95 -1.45
CA ILE A 34 7.51 17.70 -1.26
C ILE A 34 9.00 18.06 -1.37
N LEU A 35 9.75 17.91 -0.27
CA LEU A 35 11.15 18.32 -0.15
C LEU A 35 11.98 17.79 -1.33
N GLY A 36 12.44 18.70 -2.21
CA GLY A 36 13.38 18.38 -3.28
C GLY A 36 12.85 17.49 -4.40
N GLN A 37 11.54 17.23 -4.47
CA GLN A 37 10.92 16.31 -5.42
C GLN A 37 10.00 17.04 -6.40
N SER A 38 10.52 18.08 -7.07
CA SER A 38 9.72 18.97 -7.93
C SER A 38 9.03 18.24 -9.08
N ARG A 39 9.70 17.25 -9.68
CA ARG A 39 9.15 16.41 -10.76
C ARG A 39 7.97 15.56 -10.27
N ALA A 40 8.14 14.85 -9.16
CA ALA A 40 7.07 14.05 -8.57
C ALA A 40 5.89 14.92 -8.13
N GLN A 41 6.17 16.08 -7.52
CA GLN A 41 5.16 17.05 -7.12
C GLN A 41 4.37 17.56 -8.33
N ALA A 42 5.03 17.98 -9.41
CA ALA A 42 4.36 18.46 -10.61
C ALA A 42 3.48 17.37 -11.25
N ALA A 43 3.96 16.12 -11.29
CA ALA A 43 3.19 14.98 -11.77
C ALA A 43 1.96 14.70 -10.90
N LEU A 44 2.10 14.74 -9.57
CA LEU A 44 1.00 14.61 -8.63
C LEU A 44 -0.05 15.70 -8.82
N GLU A 45 0.36 16.97 -8.82
CA GLU A 45 -0.52 18.12 -9.00
C GLU A 45 -1.29 18.03 -10.32
N PHE A 46 -0.61 17.67 -11.42
CA PHE A 46 -1.24 17.44 -12.72
C PHE A 46 -2.24 16.28 -12.69
N GLY A 47 -1.84 15.12 -12.15
CA GLY A 47 -2.70 13.94 -12.09
C GLY A 47 -3.93 14.11 -11.20
N ILE A 48 -3.81 14.88 -10.12
CA ILE A 48 -4.91 15.23 -9.20
C ILE A 48 -5.87 16.22 -9.87
N ALA A 49 -5.35 17.21 -10.63
CA ALA A 49 -6.18 18.17 -11.36
C ALA A 49 -6.94 17.54 -12.53
N MET A 50 -6.43 16.44 -13.10
CA MET A 50 -7.06 15.72 -14.21
C MET A 50 -8.21 14.82 -13.74
N ASN A 51 -9.45 15.26 -13.97
CA ASN A 51 -10.67 14.49 -13.63
C ASN A 51 -11.09 13.45 -14.69
N THR A 52 -10.31 13.27 -15.77
CA THR A 52 -10.63 12.31 -16.84
C THR A 52 -10.26 10.89 -16.42
N SER A 53 -11.03 9.88 -16.86
CA SER A 53 -10.71 8.48 -16.61
C SER A 53 -9.36 8.09 -17.23
N GLY A 54 -8.68 7.13 -16.59
CA GLY A 54 -7.36 6.66 -17.00
C GLY A 54 -6.18 7.56 -16.60
N TYR A 55 -6.43 8.68 -15.92
CA TYR A 55 -5.39 9.51 -15.32
C TYR A 55 -5.17 9.17 -13.84
N ASN A 56 -5.11 7.88 -13.49
CA ASN A 56 -4.63 7.47 -12.17
C ASN A 56 -3.12 7.65 -12.08
N ILE A 57 -2.61 7.64 -10.86
CA ILE A 57 -1.22 8.00 -10.57
C ILE A 57 -0.48 6.78 -10.08
N PHE A 58 0.69 6.51 -10.65
CA PHE A 58 1.67 5.62 -10.06
C PHE A 58 2.80 6.45 -9.46
N VAL A 59 3.06 6.25 -8.18
CA VAL A 59 4.14 6.87 -7.43
C VAL A 59 5.27 5.87 -7.32
N MET A 60 6.36 6.18 -8.01
CA MET A 60 7.52 5.34 -8.13
C MET A 60 8.65 5.85 -7.24
N GLY A 61 9.41 4.94 -6.63
CA GLY A 61 10.62 5.27 -5.85
C GLY A 61 11.01 4.17 -4.87
N GLU A 62 12.15 4.30 -4.21
CA GLU A 62 12.61 3.29 -3.25
C GLU A 62 11.83 3.32 -1.91
N PRO A 63 11.80 2.21 -1.15
CA PRO A 63 11.35 2.22 0.24
C PRO A 63 12.17 3.21 1.10
N GLY A 64 11.57 3.77 2.15
CA GLY A 64 12.25 4.69 3.08
C GLY A 64 12.34 6.16 2.64
N LEU A 65 11.89 6.51 1.42
CA LEU A 65 11.82 7.89 0.93
C LEU A 65 10.70 8.75 1.56
N GLY A 66 9.88 8.19 2.46
CA GLY A 66 8.74 8.91 3.05
C GLY A 66 7.59 9.23 2.08
N ARG A 67 7.57 8.59 0.89
CA ARG A 67 6.60 8.82 -0.20
C ARG A 67 5.15 8.84 0.27
N LEU A 68 4.74 7.80 1.00
CA LEU A 68 3.38 7.67 1.50
C LEU A 68 2.98 8.87 2.37
N THR A 69 3.82 9.22 3.34
CA THR A 69 3.57 10.37 4.23
C THR A 69 3.47 11.67 3.44
N MET A 70 4.42 11.92 2.53
CA MET A 70 4.44 13.13 1.70
C MET A 70 3.19 13.25 0.81
N ILE A 71 2.76 12.15 0.21
CA ILE A 71 1.58 12.11 -0.66
C ILE A 71 0.31 12.30 0.15
N THR A 72 0.15 11.58 1.26
CA THR A 72 -1.03 11.70 2.12
C THR A 72 -1.20 13.13 2.61
N GLN A 73 -0.14 13.77 3.12
CA GLN A 73 -0.19 15.17 3.58
C GLN A 73 -0.53 16.15 2.45
N HIS A 74 0.02 15.93 1.26
CA HIS A 74 -0.28 16.76 0.09
C HIS A 74 -1.75 16.59 -0.35
N LEU A 75 -2.25 15.35 -0.38
CA LEU A 75 -3.63 15.03 -0.75
C LEU A 75 -4.62 15.58 0.28
N GLU A 76 -4.38 15.44 1.58
CA GLU A 76 -5.24 15.98 2.64
C GLU A 76 -5.41 17.51 2.51
N THR A 77 -4.33 18.22 2.20
CA THR A 77 -4.36 19.68 1.99
C THR A 77 -5.27 20.09 0.82
N LEU A 78 -5.37 19.25 -0.21
CA LEU A 78 -6.23 19.48 -1.37
C LEU A 78 -7.66 18.96 -1.14
N ALA A 79 -7.81 17.82 -0.47
CA ALA A 79 -9.08 17.18 -0.13
C ALA A 79 -9.95 18.08 0.74
N ASN A 80 -9.36 18.78 1.71
CA ASN A 80 -10.06 19.72 2.60
C ASN A 80 -10.68 20.92 1.87
N LYS A 81 -10.29 21.19 0.61
CA LYS A 81 -10.86 22.27 -0.22
C LYS A 81 -11.99 21.79 -1.13
N LYS A 82 -12.22 20.48 -1.24
CA LYS A 82 -13.29 19.90 -2.08
C LYS A 82 -14.57 19.72 -1.26
N GLN A 83 -15.70 19.67 -1.96
CA GLN A 83 -16.96 19.29 -1.31
C GLN A 83 -16.94 17.79 -0.99
N PRO A 84 -17.50 17.37 0.15
CA PRO A 84 -17.63 15.96 0.49
C PRO A 84 -18.59 15.25 -0.48
N PRO A 85 -18.37 13.96 -0.76
CA PRO A 85 -19.20 13.18 -1.67
C PRO A 85 -20.60 12.89 -1.08
N PRO A 86 -21.57 12.48 -1.92
CA PRO A 86 -22.87 12.01 -1.45
C PRO A 86 -22.72 10.75 -0.60
N SER A 87 -23.67 10.55 0.31
CA SER A 87 -23.75 9.37 1.16
C SER A 87 -24.45 8.25 0.42
N PHE A 88 -24.02 7.01 0.65
CA PHE A 88 -24.60 5.82 0.01
C PHE A 88 -25.13 4.86 1.05
N ALA A 89 -26.29 4.28 0.76
CA ALA A 89 -26.90 3.23 1.57
C ALA A 89 -27.51 2.14 0.70
N TYR A 90 -27.55 0.91 1.22
CA TYR A 90 -28.37 -0.16 0.66
C TYR A 90 -29.70 -0.24 1.38
N VAL A 91 -30.77 -0.41 0.61
CA VAL A 91 -32.13 -0.63 1.12
C VAL A 91 -32.70 -1.93 0.57
N GLU A 92 -33.70 -2.46 1.27
CA GLU A 92 -34.39 -3.68 0.85
C GLU A 92 -35.10 -3.49 -0.49
N ASN A 93 -35.05 -4.52 -1.32
CA ASN A 93 -35.86 -4.62 -2.53
C ASN A 93 -37.05 -5.53 -2.26
N PHE A 94 -38.18 -4.93 -1.89
CA PHE A 94 -39.41 -5.66 -1.54
C PHE A 94 -39.96 -6.55 -2.66
N GLU A 95 -39.54 -6.35 -3.92
CA GLU A 95 -39.94 -7.20 -5.05
C GLU A 95 -38.96 -8.36 -5.27
N ASN A 96 -37.67 -8.14 -5.04
CA ASN A 96 -36.63 -9.16 -5.12
C ASN A 96 -35.59 -8.98 -3.98
N PRO A 97 -35.79 -9.61 -2.81
CA PRO A 97 -34.91 -9.43 -1.64
C PRO A 97 -33.45 -9.87 -1.85
N ARG A 98 -33.15 -10.58 -2.94
CA ARG A 98 -31.78 -10.95 -3.30
C ARG A 98 -31.01 -9.85 -4.00
N GLU A 99 -31.68 -8.79 -4.45
CA GLU A 99 -31.08 -7.67 -5.18
C GLU A 99 -31.32 -6.35 -4.44
N PRO A 100 -30.59 -6.09 -3.33
CA PRO A 100 -30.68 -4.83 -2.60
C PRO A 100 -30.42 -3.62 -3.49
N ILE A 101 -31.14 -2.53 -3.25
CA ILE A 101 -31.08 -1.31 -4.06
C ILE A 101 -30.15 -0.30 -3.39
N ALA A 102 -29.28 0.33 -4.18
CA ALA A 102 -28.42 1.41 -3.71
C ALA A 102 -29.18 2.73 -3.82
N ILE A 103 -29.15 3.54 -2.75
CA ILE A 103 -29.69 4.91 -2.74
C ILE A 103 -28.56 5.91 -2.48
N SER A 104 -28.62 7.03 -3.20
CA SER A 104 -27.73 8.17 -3.02
C SER A 104 -28.43 9.28 -2.24
N LEU A 105 -27.77 9.74 -1.17
CA LEU A 105 -28.28 10.78 -0.29
C LEU A 105 -27.30 11.97 -0.29
N PRO A 106 -27.77 13.20 -0.07
CA PRO A 106 -26.88 14.32 0.18
C PRO A 106 -25.97 14.04 1.38
N THR A 107 -24.77 14.62 1.34
CA THR A 107 -23.77 14.42 2.40
C THR A 107 -24.34 14.69 3.79
N GLY A 108 -24.05 13.80 4.74
CA GLY A 108 -24.43 13.92 6.14
C GLY A 108 -25.91 13.61 6.41
N GLN A 109 -26.69 13.24 5.40
CA GLN A 109 -28.10 12.86 5.57
C GLN A 109 -28.32 11.36 5.74
N GLY A 110 -27.28 10.53 5.60
CA GLY A 110 -27.40 9.07 5.74
C GLY A 110 -27.89 8.66 7.14
N GLN A 111 -27.19 9.13 8.17
CA GLN A 111 -27.60 8.86 9.56
C GLN A 111 -28.91 9.54 9.94
N ASN A 112 -29.25 10.69 9.32
CA ASN A 112 -30.54 11.35 9.56
C ASN A 112 -31.69 10.48 9.05
N LEU A 113 -31.61 9.97 7.82
CA LEU A 113 -32.62 9.08 7.25
C LEU A 113 -32.77 7.80 8.08
N ASN A 114 -31.65 7.24 8.55
CA ASN A 114 -31.66 6.07 9.40
C ASN A 114 -32.47 6.32 10.69
N ARG A 115 -32.17 7.41 11.41
CA ARG A 115 -32.87 7.80 12.65
C ARG A 115 -34.36 8.11 12.40
N ASP A 116 -34.68 8.76 11.29
CA ASP A 116 -36.06 9.12 10.97
C ASP A 116 -36.90 7.88 10.63
N ILE A 117 -36.32 6.89 9.94
CA ILE A 117 -36.99 5.60 9.70
C ILE A 117 -37.11 4.80 10.99
N GLU A 118 -36.11 4.79 11.87
CA GLU A 118 -36.24 4.13 13.17
C GLU A 118 -37.41 4.74 13.98
N LYS A 119 -37.50 6.08 14.01
CA LYS A 119 -38.60 6.79 14.65
C LYS A 119 -39.96 6.46 14.01
N LEU A 120 -40.01 6.33 12.68
CA LEU A 120 -41.20 5.88 11.97
C LEU A 120 -41.62 4.49 12.46
N LEU A 121 -40.70 3.53 12.53
CA LEU A 121 -40.98 2.16 12.98
C LEU A 121 -41.49 2.11 14.43
N ASP A 122 -40.87 2.88 15.32
CA ASP A 122 -41.32 2.98 16.72
C ASP A 122 -42.72 3.60 16.82
N ASN A 123 -43.01 4.64 16.03
CA ASN A 123 -44.35 5.22 15.95
C ASN A 123 -45.39 4.25 15.38
N LEU A 124 -45.02 3.41 14.41
CA LEU A 124 -45.91 2.39 13.85
C LEU A 124 -46.28 1.33 14.89
N LEU A 125 -45.30 0.86 15.67
CA LEU A 125 -45.51 -0.10 16.75
C LEU A 125 -46.46 0.45 17.83
N ALA A 126 -46.35 1.74 18.15
CA ALA A 126 -47.24 2.39 19.12
C ALA A 126 -48.65 2.68 18.56
N THR A 127 -48.77 3.02 17.28
CA THR A 127 -50.02 3.53 16.69
C THR A 127 -51.00 2.41 16.31
N PHE A 128 -50.51 1.32 15.71
CA PHE A 128 -51.39 0.33 15.07
C PHE A 128 -52.22 -0.53 16.03
N PRO A 129 -51.67 -1.06 17.14
CA PRO A 129 -52.48 -1.76 18.13
C PRO A 129 -53.62 -0.89 18.65
N ALA A 130 -53.34 0.39 18.97
CA ALA A 130 -54.34 1.35 19.45
C ALA A 130 -55.37 1.75 18.36
N ALA A 131 -54.95 1.86 17.10
CA ALA A 131 -55.85 2.22 16.00
C ALA A 131 -56.94 1.16 15.77
N PHE A 132 -56.59 -0.12 15.81
CA PHE A 132 -57.53 -1.23 15.66
C PHE A 132 -58.36 -1.48 16.93
N GLU A 133 -57.89 -1.07 18.10
CA GLU A 133 -58.70 -1.11 19.34
C GLU A 133 -59.59 0.12 19.53
N SER A 134 -59.49 1.12 18.64
CA SER A 134 -60.25 2.36 18.77
C SER A 134 -61.77 2.13 18.76
N PRO A 135 -62.56 2.87 19.57
CA PRO A 135 -64.02 2.73 19.60
C PRO A 135 -64.68 2.91 18.23
N SER A 136 -64.15 3.82 17.40
CA SER A 136 -64.64 4.10 16.05
C SER A 136 -64.49 2.88 15.14
N TYR A 137 -63.31 2.23 15.14
CA TYR A 137 -63.06 1.03 14.35
C TYR A 137 -63.94 -0.13 14.85
N GLN A 138 -63.95 -0.38 16.16
CA GLN A 138 -64.73 -1.48 16.75
C GLN A 138 -66.23 -1.33 16.48
N GLN A 139 -66.78 -0.11 16.55
CA GLN A 139 -68.18 0.16 16.20
C GLN A 139 -68.49 -0.09 14.73
N LYS A 140 -67.62 0.34 13.80
CA LYS A 140 -67.78 0.11 12.35
C LYS A 140 -67.69 -1.38 12.03
N LYS A 141 -66.71 -2.09 12.59
CA LYS A 141 -66.55 -3.55 12.45
C LYS A 141 -67.80 -4.28 12.95
N SER A 142 -68.25 -3.94 14.16
CA SER A 142 -69.46 -4.50 14.76
C SER A 142 -70.72 -4.15 13.95
N ALA A 143 -70.77 -3.02 13.25
CA ALA A 143 -71.89 -2.66 12.38
C ALA A 143 -71.92 -3.54 11.10
N ILE A 144 -70.76 -3.83 10.51
CA ILE A 144 -70.63 -4.73 9.35
C ILE A 144 -71.04 -6.16 9.76
N GLU A 145 -70.54 -6.65 10.88
CA GLU A 145 -70.90 -7.98 11.43
C GLU A 145 -72.38 -8.06 11.80
N ARG A 146 -72.95 -6.98 12.35
CA ARG A 146 -74.40 -6.88 12.61
C ARG A 146 -75.22 -6.90 11.32
N GLN A 147 -74.77 -6.24 10.25
CA GLN A 147 -75.47 -6.27 8.96
C GLN A 147 -75.52 -7.69 8.39
N PHE A 148 -74.41 -8.43 8.46
CA PHE A 148 -74.39 -9.86 8.11
C PHE A 148 -75.34 -10.67 9.00
N SER A 149 -75.26 -10.46 10.32
CA SER A 149 -76.13 -11.14 11.28
C SER A 149 -77.61 -10.86 11.05
N GLN A 150 -77.98 -9.64 10.62
CA GLN A 150 -79.35 -9.27 10.29
C GLN A 150 -79.86 -9.98 9.04
N LEU A 151 -79.05 -10.03 7.97
CA LEU A 151 -79.39 -10.77 6.75
C LEU A 151 -79.53 -12.26 7.03
N PHE A 152 -78.60 -12.82 7.80
CA PHE A 152 -78.63 -14.21 8.24
C PHE A 152 -79.88 -14.49 9.09
N ASN A 153 -80.15 -13.70 10.14
CA ASN A 153 -81.33 -13.90 10.98
C ASN A 153 -82.64 -13.71 10.20
N ALA A 154 -82.73 -12.74 9.28
CA ALA A 154 -83.91 -12.55 8.45
C ALA A 154 -84.18 -13.75 7.52
N ALA A 155 -83.13 -14.37 6.99
CA ALA A 155 -83.20 -15.63 6.26
C ALA A 155 -83.72 -16.77 7.16
N ILE A 156 -83.19 -16.89 8.39
CA ILE A 156 -83.68 -17.89 9.35
C ILE A 156 -85.13 -17.65 9.77
N ASP A 157 -85.55 -16.40 9.98
CA ASP A 157 -86.94 -16.05 10.33
C ASP A 157 -87.95 -16.50 9.26
N LEU A 158 -87.56 -16.48 7.98
CA LEU A 158 -88.40 -17.00 6.89
C LEU A 158 -88.61 -18.50 7.01
N VAL A 159 -87.55 -19.24 7.35
CA VAL A 159 -87.59 -20.69 7.57
C VAL A 159 -88.37 -21.01 8.84
N GLU A 160 -88.20 -20.23 9.93
CA GLU A 160 -88.93 -20.42 11.19
C GLU A 160 -90.44 -20.17 11.03
N LYS A 161 -90.85 -19.18 10.22
CA LYS A 161 -92.28 -18.95 9.92
C LYS A 161 -92.90 -20.12 9.15
N ASN A 162 -92.19 -20.65 8.15
CA ASN A 162 -92.65 -21.81 7.40
C ASN A 162 -92.65 -23.08 8.26
N SER A 163 -91.64 -23.27 9.10
CA SER A 163 -91.57 -24.43 10.00
C SER A 163 -92.73 -24.42 11.00
N ARG A 164 -93.08 -23.26 11.58
CA ARG A 164 -94.22 -23.13 12.51
C ARG A 164 -95.56 -23.42 11.85
N ALA A 165 -95.74 -23.06 10.58
CA ALA A 165 -96.97 -23.39 9.82
C ALA A 165 -97.14 -24.91 9.63
N LEU A 166 -96.03 -25.67 9.67
CA LEU A 166 -95.99 -27.13 9.59
C LEU A 166 -95.92 -27.81 10.98
N ASN A 167 -96.08 -27.06 12.07
CA ASN A 167 -95.89 -27.52 13.46
C ASN A 167 -94.48 -28.05 13.75
N ILE A 168 -93.44 -27.36 13.25
CA ILE A 168 -92.02 -27.68 13.46
C ILE A 168 -91.31 -26.46 14.04
N ALA A 169 -90.54 -26.65 15.10
CA ALA A 169 -89.64 -25.67 15.69
C ALA A 169 -88.24 -25.77 15.04
N LEU A 170 -87.61 -24.62 14.84
CA LEU A 170 -86.22 -24.51 14.42
C LEU A 170 -85.36 -24.18 15.65
N PHE A 171 -84.30 -24.95 15.87
CA PHE A 171 -83.30 -24.73 16.91
C PHE A 171 -81.95 -24.39 16.27
N ARG A 172 -81.20 -23.54 16.96
CA ARG A 172 -79.84 -23.14 16.57
C ARG A 172 -78.86 -23.57 17.66
N GLU A 173 -77.94 -24.46 17.30
CA GLU A 173 -76.81 -24.86 18.15
C GLU A 173 -75.50 -24.42 17.48
N GLY A 174 -74.99 -23.24 17.85
CA GLY A 174 -73.80 -22.66 17.20
C GLY A 174 -74.06 -22.29 15.75
N GLU A 175 -73.38 -22.97 14.82
CA GLU A 175 -73.54 -22.82 13.37
C GLU A 175 -74.50 -23.86 12.73
N SER A 176 -74.97 -24.86 13.48
CA SER A 176 -75.93 -25.85 12.97
C SER A 176 -77.38 -25.43 13.25
N ILE A 177 -78.25 -25.74 12.29
CA ILE A 177 -79.69 -25.53 12.37
C ILE A 177 -80.35 -26.90 12.40
N THR A 178 -81.20 -27.14 13.40
CA THR A 178 -81.90 -28.41 13.59
C THR A 178 -83.42 -28.18 13.70
N PHE A 179 -84.20 -29.16 13.27
CA PHE A 179 -85.67 -29.10 13.29
C PHE A 179 -86.24 -30.09 14.30
N ALA A 180 -87.25 -29.67 15.06
CA ALA A 180 -87.93 -30.50 16.05
C ALA A 180 -89.47 -30.33 15.99
N PRO A 181 -90.29 -31.36 16.27
CA PRO A 181 -91.73 -31.26 16.13
C PRO A 181 -92.40 -30.51 17.30
N LEU A 182 -93.49 -29.78 17.00
CA LEU A 182 -94.30 -29.03 17.97
C LEU A 182 -95.66 -29.70 18.20
N ARG A 183 -96.06 -29.86 19.48
CA ARG A 183 -97.42 -30.28 19.86
C ARG A 183 -97.94 -29.39 20.98
N LYS A 184 -99.13 -28.79 20.79
CA LYS A 184 -99.70 -27.77 21.71
C LYS A 184 -98.71 -26.63 22.03
N ASN A 185 -97.99 -26.13 21.02
CA ASN A 185 -96.97 -25.08 21.16
C ASN A 185 -95.79 -25.40 22.10
N LYS A 186 -95.48 -26.68 22.35
CA LYS A 186 -94.24 -27.10 23.02
C LYS A 186 -93.43 -28.06 22.13
N PRO A 187 -92.09 -27.91 22.08
CA PRO A 187 -91.23 -28.85 21.36
C PRO A 187 -91.26 -30.21 22.04
N LEU A 188 -91.31 -31.27 21.24
CA LEU A 188 -91.23 -32.66 21.71
C LEU A 188 -89.77 -33.07 21.86
N ASP A 189 -89.46 -33.83 22.90
CA ASP A 189 -88.18 -34.54 23.01
C ASP A 189 -88.19 -35.83 22.17
N GLU A 190 -87.02 -36.44 21.97
CA GLU A 190 -86.85 -37.64 21.13
C GLU A 190 -87.74 -38.82 21.60
N ASP A 191 -87.97 -38.95 22.91
CA ASP A 191 -88.80 -40.00 23.51
C ASP A 191 -90.29 -39.81 23.19
N GLN A 192 -90.79 -38.58 23.24
CA GLN A 192 -92.18 -38.26 22.94
C GLN A 192 -92.48 -38.30 21.44
N PHE A 193 -91.50 -37.95 20.58
CA PHE A 193 -91.61 -38.12 19.13
C PHE A 193 -91.68 -39.62 18.75
N SER A 194 -90.92 -40.46 19.45
CA SER A 194 -90.89 -41.92 19.28
C SER A 194 -92.15 -42.65 19.73
N GLN A 195 -93.14 -41.96 20.32
CA GLN A 195 -94.46 -42.49 20.68
C GLN A 195 -95.59 -42.03 19.76
N MET A 196 -95.30 -41.18 18.76
CA MET A 196 -96.31 -40.69 17.81
C MET A 196 -96.78 -41.77 16.83
N PRO A 197 -98.02 -41.74 16.31
CA PRO A 197 -98.47 -42.66 15.26
C PRO A 197 -97.54 -42.61 14.03
N GLN A 198 -97.25 -43.77 13.44
CA GLN A 198 -96.41 -43.89 12.24
C GLN A 198 -96.74 -42.89 11.11
N PRO A 199 -98.02 -42.64 10.74
CA PRO A 199 -98.33 -41.65 9.69
C PRO A 199 -97.98 -40.21 10.06
N GLU A 200 -97.94 -39.85 11.36
CA GLU A 200 -97.55 -38.50 11.80
C GLU A 200 -96.03 -38.32 11.78
N ARG A 201 -95.25 -39.39 12.06
CA ARG A 201 -93.77 -39.35 11.95
C ARG A 201 -93.31 -39.29 10.49
N GLU A 202 -93.94 -40.06 9.61
CA GLU A 202 -93.65 -40.01 8.17
C GLU A 202 -93.97 -38.62 7.58
N ALA A 203 -95.08 -37.99 8.01
CA ALA A 203 -95.40 -36.62 7.62
C ALA A 203 -94.38 -35.59 8.15
N PHE A 204 -93.89 -35.75 9.39
CA PHE A 204 -92.82 -34.89 9.94
C PHE A 204 -91.53 -35.01 9.13
N HIS A 205 -91.05 -36.22 8.85
CA HIS A 205 -89.82 -36.40 8.06
C HIS A 205 -89.93 -35.77 6.67
N LYS A 206 -91.08 -35.94 5.99
CA LYS A 206 -91.31 -35.33 4.68
C LYS A 206 -91.37 -33.79 4.73
N HIS A 207 -91.93 -33.22 5.81
CA HIS A 207 -91.93 -31.77 6.02
C HIS A 207 -90.54 -31.25 6.40
N VAL A 208 -89.74 -32.01 7.15
CA VAL A 208 -88.34 -31.66 7.47
C VAL A 208 -87.48 -31.67 6.21
N GLU A 209 -87.58 -32.69 5.37
CA GLU A 209 -86.86 -32.75 4.08
C GLU A 209 -87.20 -31.53 3.20
N ALA A 210 -88.48 -31.17 3.10
CA ALA A 210 -88.92 -29.97 2.38
C ALA A 210 -88.43 -28.66 3.03
N LEU A 211 -88.31 -28.61 4.36
CA LEU A 211 -87.77 -27.46 5.09
C LEU A 211 -86.24 -27.36 4.98
N GLU A 212 -85.53 -28.49 4.86
CA GLU A 212 -84.10 -28.56 4.61
C GLU A 212 -83.77 -28.09 3.18
N ASP A 213 -84.54 -28.52 2.18
CA ASP A 213 -84.44 -28.01 0.81
C ASP A 213 -84.69 -26.50 0.76
N TYR A 214 -85.76 -26.03 1.43
CA TYR A 214 -86.08 -24.61 1.53
C TYR A 214 -85.02 -23.81 2.30
N LEU A 215 -84.43 -24.37 3.37
CA LEU A 215 -83.31 -23.77 4.09
C LEU A 215 -82.08 -23.64 3.17
N GLY A 216 -81.80 -24.65 2.34
CA GLY A 216 -80.76 -24.61 1.33
C GLY A 216 -80.99 -23.52 0.29
N GLU A 217 -82.22 -23.33 -0.19
CA GLU A 217 -82.59 -22.25 -1.11
C GLU A 217 -82.44 -20.86 -0.48
N VAL A 218 -82.92 -20.67 0.75
CA VAL A 218 -82.86 -19.37 1.46
C VAL A 218 -81.43 -19.00 1.85
N LEU A 219 -80.57 -19.99 2.13
CA LEU A 219 -79.15 -19.78 2.44
C LEU A 219 -78.23 -19.86 1.22
N LEU A 220 -78.75 -19.99 0.00
CA LEU A 220 -77.96 -20.04 -1.24
C LEU A 220 -77.02 -18.83 -1.40
N GLU A 221 -77.47 -17.66 -0.95
CA GLU A 221 -76.74 -16.38 -1.01
C GLU A 221 -75.78 -16.16 0.17
N MET A 222 -75.77 -17.04 1.18
CA MET A 222 -74.94 -16.91 2.38
C MET A 222 -73.44 -16.81 2.08
N PRO A 223 -72.86 -17.61 1.15
CA PRO A 223 -71.45 -17.44 0.74
C PRO A 223 -71.15 -16.05 0.19
N GLN A 224 -72.09 -15.44 -0.56
CA GLN A 224 -71.93 -14.11 -1.13
C GLN A 224 -72.01 -13.02 -0.05
N TRP A 225 -72.91 -13.16 0.93
CA TRP A 225 -72.95 -12.26 2.09
C TRP A 225 -71.68 -12.34 2.93
N ARG A 226 -71.15 -13.56 3.14
CA ARG A 226 -69.89 -13.79 3.84
C ARG A 226 -68.72 -13.15 3.08
N ARG A 227 -68.65 -13.32 1.77
CA ARG A 227 -67.65 -12.66 0.91
C ARG A 227 -67.75 -11.14 1.01
N THR A 228 -68.96 -10.59 0.92
CA THR A 228 -69.20 -9.14 1.05
C THR A 228 -68.78 -8.61 2.42
N MET A 229 -69.05 -9.37 3.50
CA MET A 229 -68.62 -9.02 4.86
C MET A 229 -67.10 -8.97 4.95
N VAL A 230 -66.40 -10.00 4.44
CA VAL A 230 -64.93 -10.06 4.43
C VAL A 230 -64.33 -8.93 3.59
N GLU A 231 -64.90 -8.64 2.42
CA GLU A 231 -64.47 -7.51 1.57
C GLU A 231 -64.66 -6.16 2.27
N LYS A 232 -65.80 -5.94 2.94
CA LYS A 232 -66.05 -4.72 3.73
C LYS A 232 -65.13 -4.58 4.94
N ILE A 233 -64.84 -5.67 5.64
CA ILE A 233 -63.87 -5.67 6.76
C ILE A 233 -62.47 -5.34 6.21
N ARG A 234 -62.04 -5.97 5.12
CA ARG A 234 -60.75 -5.67 4.48
C ARG A 234 -60.65 -4.22 4.01
N GLN A 235 -61.75 -3.65 3.48
CA GLN A 235 -61.80 -2.24 3.13
C GLN A 235 -61.68 -1.35 4.36
N LEU A 236 -62.39 -1.67 5.46
CA LEU A 236 -62.28 -0.95 6.72
C LEU A 236 -60.86 -1.00 7.31
N ASP A 237 -60.21 -2.16 7.23
CA ASP A 237 -58.82 -2.35 7.65
C ASP A 237 -57.88 -1.45 6.82
N ASN A 238 -57.99 -1.49 5.49
CA ASN A 238 -57.20 -0.66 4.59
C ASN A 238 -57.43 0.85 4.82
N ASP A 239 -58.67 1.28 5.01
CA ASP A 239 -59.01 2.68 5.29
C ASP A 239 -58.42 3.14 6.63
N THR A 240 -58.49 2.28 7.65
CA THR A 240 -57.91 2.55 8.98
C THR A 240 -56.39 2.63 8.91
N ILE A 241 -55.76 1.73 8.13
CA ILE A 241 -54.32 1.76 7.86
C ILE A 241 -53.93 3.06 7.18
N SER A 242 -54.59 3.44 6.08
CA SER A 242 -54.25 4.68 5.37
C SER A 242 -54.38 5.90 6.28
N LEU A 243 -55.49 6.02 7.02
CA LEU A 243 -55.71 7.16 7.93
C LEU A 243 -54.65 7.28 9.03
N ALA A 244 -54.09 6.16 9.51
CA ALA A 244 -53.04 6.16 10.53
C ALA A 244 -51.63 6.33 9.95
N VAL A 245 -51.37 5.82 8.74
CA VAL A 245 -50.06 5.94 8.06
C VAL A 245 -49.84 7.34 7.48
N ASP A 246 -50.87 7.98 6.92
CA ASP A 246 -50.72 9.23 6.15
C ASP A 246 -50.04 10.38 6.94
N PRO A 247 -50.37 10.65 8.22
CA PRO A 247 -49.68 11.66 9.01
C PRO A 247 -48.20 11.32 9.26
N LEU A 248 -47.88 10.04 9.48
CA LEU A 248 -46.51 9.59 9.78
C LEU A 248 -45.56 9.74 8.59
N PHE A 249 -46.08 9.64 7.36
CA PHE A 249 -45.30 9.83 6.14
C PHE A 249 -45.30 11.29 5.65
N SER A 250 -46.27 12.11 6.03
CA SER A 250 -46.35 13.51 5.63
C SER A 250 -45.09 14.28 6.02
N ASP A 251 -44.68 14.18 7.29
CA ASP A 251 -43.49 14.86 7.82
C ASP A 251 -42.20 14.42 7.12
N LEU A 252 -42.09 13.13 6.79
CA LEU A 252 -40.93 12.56 6.10
C LEU A 252 -40.87 13.00 4.63
N ASN A 253 -42.01 13.00 3.93
CA ASN A 253 -42.07 13.44 2.54
C ASN A 253 -41.73 14.92 2.39
N GLU A 254 -42.10 15.76 3.37
CA GLU A 254 -41.71 17.17 3.39
C GLU A 254 -40.20 17.33 3.65
N THR A 255 -39.65 16.59 4.61
CA THR A 255 -38.22 16.63 4.96
C THR A 255 -37.32 16.21 3.78
N TYR A 256 -37.70 15.15 3.05
CA TYR A 256 -36.91 14.58 1.96
C TYR A 256 -37.40 15.00 0.56
N GLN A 257 -38.18 16.08 0.43
CA GLN A 257 -38.80 16.52 -0.84
C GLN A 257 -37.80 16.79 -1.99
N HIS A 258 -36.52 17.01 -1.67
CA HIS A 258 -35.45 17.29 -2.63
C HIS A 258 -34.48 16.10 -2.81
N VAL A 259 -34.82 14.92 -2.29
CA VAL A 259 -33.99 13.70 -2.35
C VAL A 259 -34.79 12.58 -3.01
N ASP A 260 -34.67 12.45 -4.33
CA ASP A 260 -35.48 11.54 -5.15
C ASP A 260 -35.40 10.08 -4.67
N ASP A 261 -34.20 9.56 -4.42
CA ASP A 261 -34.00 8.18 -3.98
C ASP A 261 -34.67 7.89 -2.62
N ALA A 262 -34.64 8.86 -1.69
CA ALA A 262 -35.30 8.73 -0.40
C ALA A 262 -36.83 8.70 -0.55
N LEU A 263 -37.40 9.56 -1.40
CA LEU A 263 -38.84 9.58 -1.68
C LEU A 263 -39.33 8.29 -2.36
N ILE A 264 -38.54 7.77 -3.32
CA ILE A 264 -38.82 6.49 -3.97
C ILE A 264 -38.83 5.38 -2.92
N TYR A 265 -37.84 5.38 -2.02
CA TYR A 265 -37.78 4.38 -0.95
C TYR A 265 -38.96 4.49 0.01
N LEU A 266 -39.30 5.69 0.50
CA LEU A 266 -40.46 5.92 1.38
C LEU A 266 -41.77 5.45 0.71
N THR A 267 -41.93 5.68 -0.58
CA THR A 267 -43.10 5.19 -1.34
C THR A 267 -43.15 3.66 -1.36
N LYS A 268 -42.00 3.00 -1.55
CA LYS A 268 -41.89 1.53 -1.51
C LYS A 268 -42.17 0.97 -0.11
N ILE A 269 -41.66 1.60 0.95
CA ILE A 269 -41.99 1.25 2.34
C ILE A 269 -43.51 1.34 2.51
N ARG A 270 -44.14 2.47 2.16
CA ARG A 270 -45.59 2.67 2.33
C ARG A 270 -46.42 1.57 1.65
N LYS A 271 -46.03 1.16 0.44
CA LYS A 271 -46.70 0.07 -0.31
C LYS A 271 -46.56 -1.29 0.41
N ASN A 272 -45.36 -1.62 0.89
CA ASN A 272 -45.10 -2.90 1.58
C ASN A 272 -45.72 -2.93 2.98
N LEU A 273 -45.75 -1.78 3.65
CA LEU A 273 -46.19 -1.63 5.04
C LEU A 273 -47.65 -2.02 5.24
N GLN A 274 -48.53 -1.82 4.25
CA GLN A 274 -49.93 -2.25 4.33
C GLN A 274 -50.05 -3.75 4.61
N GLN A 275 -49.23 -4.56 3.94
CA GLN A 275 -49.21 -6.01 4.15
C GLN A 275 -48.58 -6.35 5.50
N THR A 276 -47.45 -5.73 5.86
CA THR A 276 -46.79 -5.96 7.16
C THR A 276 -47.69 -5.61 8.35
N ILE A 277 -48.44 -4.51 8.29
CA ILE A 277 -49.38 -4.15 9.35
C ILE A 277 -50.49 -5.20 9.49
N THR A 278 -51.04 -5.66 8.36
CA THR A 278 -52.10 -6.68 8.32
C THR A 278 -51.61 -8.01 8.91
N ASP A 279 -50.38 -8.40 8.60
CA ASP A 279 -49.83 -9.71 8.97
C ASP A 279 -49.33 -9.73 10.43
N TYR A 280 -48.80 -8.61 10.94
CA TYR A 280 -48.08 -8.62 12.23
C TYR A 280 -48.59 -7.63 13.29
N LEU A 281 -49.31 -6.56 12.93
CA LEU A 281 -49.70 -5.48 13.85
C LEU A 281 -51.20 -5.45 14.18
N MET A 282 -52.00 -6.39 13.63
CA MET A 282 -53.42 -6.50 13.94
C MET A 282 -53.69 -7.40 15.16
N PRO A 283 -54.53 -6.95 16.13
CA PRO A 283 -54.90 -7.75 17.29
C PRO A 283 -55.59 -9.07 16.90
N GLY A 284 -55.18 -10.18 17.50
CA GLY A 284 -55.83 -11.49 17.35
C GLY A 284 -55.45 -12.31 16.11
N ARG A 285 -54.59 -11.80 15.23
CA ARG A 285 -53.95 -12.59 14.14
C ARG A 285 -52.55 -13.07 14.48
N THR A 286 -51.87 -12.39 15.39
CA THR A 286 -50.56 -12.79 15.90
C THR A 286 -50.71 -13.58 17.20
N THR A 287 -50.40 -14.87 17.12
CA THR A 287 -50.15 -15.70 18.30
C THR A 287 -48.63 -15.68 18.55
N GLU A 288 -48.20 -15.19 19.72
CA GLU A 288 -46.88 -15.47 20.35
C GLU A 288 -45.61 -14.66 19.97
N LEU A 289 -45.65 -13.58 19.17
CA LEU A 289 -44.43 -12.76 18.98
C LEU A 289 -44.30 -11.65 20.04
N ASN A 290 -43.18 -11.64 20.78
CA ASN A 290 -42.83 -10.57 21.71
C ASN A 290 -42.53 -9.26 20.94
N GLU A 291 -42.87 -8.12 21.52
CA GLU A 291 -42.71 -6.78 20.93
C GLU A 291 -41.25 -6.52 20.47
N ASN A 292 -40.27 -6.97 21.24
CA ASN A 292 -38.85 -6.88 20.90
C ASN A 292 -38.47 -7.65 19.64
N THR A 293 -39.06 -8.84 19.43
CA THR A 293 -38.81 -9.66 18.25
C THR A 293 -39.42 -9.00 17.01
N LEU A 294 -40.61 -8.42 17.16
CA LEU A 294 -41.30 -7.69 16.10
C LEU A 294 -40.53 -6.43 15.69
N ARG A 295 -40.05 -5.65 16.67
CA ARG A 295 -39.20 -4.47 16.42
C ARG A 295 -37.95 -4.85 15.63
N ARG A 296 -37.25 -5.93 16.03
CA ARG A 296 -36.06 -6.40 15.32
C ARG A 296 -36.36 -6.76 13.86
N MET A 297 -37.46 -7.45 13.62
CA MET A 297 -37.88 -7.84 12.26
C MET A 297 -38.17 -6.61 11.39
N LEU A 298 -38.88 -5.62 11.92
CA LEU A 298 -39.15 -4.36 11.21
C LEU A 298 -37.86 -3.59 10.90
N LEU A 299 -36.91 -3.53 11.84
CA LEU A 299 -35.61 -2.90 11.62
C LEU A 299 -34.79 -3.64 10.57
N GLU A 300 -34.84 -4.96 10.52
CA GLU A 300 -34.17 -5.74 9.48
C GLU A 300 -34.79 -5.51 8.10
N GLN A 301 -36.11 -5.33 8.03
CA GLN A 301 -36.83 -5.16 6.78
C GLN A 301 -36.77 -3.74 6.21
N TYR A 302 -36.80 -2.70 7.05
CA TYR A 302 -37.01 -1.32 6.59
C TYR A 302 -35.85 -0.35 6.86
N LEU A 303 -34.95 -0.64 7.80
CA LEU A 303 -33.91 0.31 8.17
C LEU A 303 -32.75 0.31 7.14
N PRO A 304 -32.42 1.45 6.50
CA PRO A 304 -31.34 1.51 5.52
C PRO A 304 -29.99 1.07 6.13
N ASN A 305 -29.19 0.36 5.32
CA ASN A 305 -27.80 0.06 5.63
C ASN A 305 -26.89 1.17 5.10
N ILE A 306 -26.52 2.12 5.96
CA ILE A 306 -25.65 3.23 5.58
C ILE A 306 -24.22 2.70 5.38
N LEU A 307 -23.72 2.76 4.14
CA LEU A 307 -22.41 2.23 3.77
C LEU A 307 -21.28 3.24 4.00
N VAL A 308 -21.54 4.49 3.59
CA VAL A 308 -20.62 5.63 3.70
C VAL A 308 -21.45 6.88 3.96
N ASP A 309 -21.12 7.60 5.03
CA ASP A 309 -21.71 8.89 5.37
C ASP A 309 -20.62 9.76 5.99
N LEU A 310 -20.36 10.91 5.37
CA LEU A 310 -19.33 11.85 5.81
C LEU A 310 -19.98 13.12 6.37
N PRO A 311 -19.35 13.80 7.36
CA PRO A 311 -19.76 15.13 7.77
C PRO A 311 -19.74 16.14 6.62
N THR A 312 -20.61 17.15 6.68
CA THR A 312 -20.72 18.19 5.65
C THR A 312 -19.46 19.07 5.50
N ASP A 313 -18.58 19.07 6.49
CA ASP A 313 -17.34 19.85 6.56
C ASP A 313 -16.06 19.01 6.36
N ALA A 314 -16.17 17.70 6.12
CA ALA A 314 -15.02 16.79 6.09
C ALA A 314 -14.14 16.89 4.83
N GLY A 315 -14.65 17.48 3.73
CA GLY A 315 -13.96 17.49 2.44
C GLY A 315 -13.96 16.14 1.71
N ALA A 316 -13.13 16.00 0.67
CA ALA A 316 -13.02 14.74 -0.08
C ALA A 316 -12.20 13.69 0.72
N PRO A 317 -12.60 12.41 0.73
CA PRO A 317 -11.89 11.40 1.52
C PRO A 317 -10.50 11.08 0.93
N VAL A 318 -9.51 10.88 1.81
CA VAL A 318 -8.18 10.34 1.48
C VAL A 318 -8.03 9.03 2.25
N ILE A 319 -8.12 7.89 1.56
CA ILE A 319 -8.06 6.57 2.18
C ILE A 319 -6.76 5.89 1.77
N PHE A 320 -5.99 5.40 2.73
CA PHE A 320 -4.88 4.49 2.49
C PHE A 320 -5.31 3.06 2.84
N GLU A 321 -5.16 2.13 1.91
CA GLU A 321 -5.41 0.70 2.12
C GLU A 321 -4.07 -0.05 2.30
N PRO A 322 -3.63 -0.30 3.54
CA PRO A 322 -2.37 -0.99 3.80
C PRO A 322 -2.43 -2.50 3.52
N HIS A 323 -3.63 -3.08 3.41
CA HIS A 323 -3.86 -4.50 3.22
C HIS A 323 -4.93 -4.74 2.14
N PRO A 324 -4.57 -4.58 0.85
CA PRO A 324 -5.51 -4.59 -0.27
C PRO A 324 -6.00 -5.99 -0.65
N ILE A 325 -6.61 -6.72 0.30
CA ILE A 325 -7.38 -7.93 -0.04
C ILE A 325 -8.71 -7.55 -0.66
N TYR A 326 -9.30 -8.49 -1.41
CA TYR A 326 -10.56 -8.28 -2.13
C TYR A 326 -11.66 -7.67 -1.24
N GLN A 327 -11.89 -8.26 -0.07
CA GLN A 327 -12.96 -7.80 0.86
C GLN A 327 -12.72 -6.39 1.41
N ASN A 328 -11.45 -6.02 1.61
CA ASN A 328 -11.11 -4.69 2.12
C ASN A 328 -11.29 -3.63 1.04
N LEU A 329 -10.97 -3.93 -0.22
CA LEU A 329 -11.13 -2.96 -1.32
C LEU A 329 -12.57 -2.83 -1.80
N PHE A 330 -13.20 -3.95 -2.15
CA PHE A 330 -14.52 -3.98 -2.78
C PHE A 330 -15.66 -4.08 -1.77
N GLY A 331 -15.41 -4.44 -0.51
CA GLY A 331 -16.45 -4.70 0.47
C GLY A 331 -16.78 -6.19 0.56
N ARG A 332 -17.69 -6.54 1.48
CA ARG A 332 -18.07 -7.93 1.73
C ARG A 332 -19.53 -8.04 2.16
N ILE A 333 -20.06 -9.25 2.09
CA ILE A 333 -21.38 -9.61 2.62
C ILE A 333 -21.15 -10.57 3.79
N GLU A 334 -21.60 -10.19 4.98
CA GLU A 334 -21.47 -11.02 6.18
C GLU A 334 -22.61 -12.04 6.28
N TYR A 335 -22.29 -13.18 6.89
CA TYR A 335 -23.24 -14.27 7.14
C TYR A 335 -23.30 -14.56 8.62
N VAL A 336 -24.48 -14.90 9.12
CA VAL A 336 -24.66 -15.45 10.46
C VAL A 336 -25.22 -16.84 10.36
N SER A 337 -24.75 -17.72 11.24
CA SER A 337 -25.27 -19.08 11.36
C SER A 337 -26.52 -19.05 12.24
N GLU A 338 -27.68 -19.30 11.64
CA GLU A 338 -28.91 -19.60 12.36
C GLU A 338 -29.22 -21.08 12.18
N GLN A 339 -29.24 -21.83 13.29
CA GLN A 339 -29.50 -23.28 13.29
C GLN A 339 -28.62 -24.07 12.30
N GLY A 340 -27.37 -23.65 12.10
CA GLY A 340 -26.43 -24.30 11.17
C GLY A 340 -26.57 -23.89 9.70
N THR A 341 -27.55 -23.05 9.37
CA THR A 341 -27.71 -22.46 8.03
C THR A 341 -27.11 -21.06 8.01
N LEU A 342 -26.27 -20.77 7.02
CA LEU A 342 -25.75 -19.41 6.81
C LEU A 342 -26.83 -18.54 6.17
N ILE A 343 -27.24 -17.51 6.89
CA ILE A 343 -28.20 -16.51 6.42
C ILE A 343 -27.53 -15.13 6.29
N THR A 344 -28.04 -14.32 5.37
CA THR A 344 -27.58 -12.94 5.17
C THR A 344 -28.76 -12.04 4.79
N ASN A 345 -28.57 -10.72 4.91
CA ASN A 345 -29.51 -9.68 4.50
C ASN A 345 -28.75 -8.43 4.02
N TYR A 346 -29.44 -7.48 3.38
CA TYR A 346 -28.80 -6.28 2.85
C TYR A 346 -28.11 -5.41 3.91
N ARG A 347 -28.52 -5.54 5.19
CA ARG A 347 -27.90 -4.84 6.33
C ARG A 347 -26.56 -5.42 6.76
N ARG A 348 -26.18 -6.58 6.21
CA ARG A 348 -24.88 -7.23 6.40
C ARG A 348 -23.87 -6.93 5.29
N ILE A 349 -24.20 -6.02 4.39
CA ILE A 349 -23.27 -5.53 3.37
C ILE A 349 -22.33 -4.53 4.03
N CYS A 350 -21.02 -4.75 3.92
CA CYS A 350 -19.99 -3.88 4.46
C CYS A 350 -19.27 -3.13 3.34
N SER A 351 -19.00 -1.84 3.54
CA SER A 351 -18.20 -1.02 2.64
C SER A 351 -16.74 -1.49 2.59
N GLY A 352 -16.15 -1.37 1.40
CA GLY A 352 -14.71 -1.47 1.18
C GLY A 352 -14.04 -0.09 1.10
N SER A 353 -12.73 -0.08 0.90
CA SER A 353 -11.91 1.12 0.74
C SER A 353 -12.24 1.89 -0.54
N LEU A 354 -12.69 1.23 -1.62
CA LEU A 354 -13.22 1.91 -2.80
C LEU A 354 -14.51 2.69 -2.48
N HIS A 355 -15.38 2.12 -1.66
CA HIS A 355 -16.59 2.80 -1.21
C HIS A 355 -16.24 4.03 -0.36
N ARG A 356 -15.37 3.86 0.63
CA ARG A 356 -14.95 4.94 1.54
C ARG A 356 -14.16 6.05 0.83
N ALA A 357 -13.41 5.72 -0.21
CA ALA A 357 -12.66 6.68 -1.01
C ALA A 357 -13.46 7.31 -2.16
N ASN A 358 -14.72 6.90 -2.36
CA ASN A 358 -15.52 7.36 -3.49
C ASN A 358 -15.76 8.89 -3.39
N GLY A 359 -15.50 9.60 -4.48
CA GLY A 359 -15.44 11.07 -4.56
C GLY A 359 -14.12 11.71 -4.13
N GLY A 360 -13.12 10.91 -3.75
CA GLY A 360 -11.82 11.37 -3.29
C GLY A 360 -10.66 10.55 -3.83
N TYR A 361 -9.75 10.13 -2.94
CA TYR A 361 -8.48 9.51 -3.27
C TYR A 361 -8.28 8.18 -2.54
N LEU A 362 -7.80 7.16 -3.26
CA LEU A 362 -7.43 5.87 -2.71
C LEU A 362 -5.95 5.60 -2.97
N ILE A 363 -5.17 5.48 -1.89
CA ILE A 363 -3.75 5.13 -1.93
C ILE A 363 -3.61 3.64 -1.65
N ILE A 364 -2.88 2.93 -2.51
CA ILE A 364 -2.65 1.48 -2.39
C ILE A 364 -1.16 1.18 -2.62
N ASP A 365 -0.64 0.24 -1.85
CA ASP A 365 0.69 -0.35 -2.08
C ASP A 365 0.64 -1.31 -3.28
N ALA A 366 1.42 -1.01 -4.33
CA ALA A 366 1.40 -1.74 -5.59
C ALA A 366 1.92 -3.17 -5.45
N GLU A 367 2.93 -3.40 -4.61
CA GLU A 367 3.51 -4.73 -4.40
C GLU A 367 2.49 -5.65 -3.71
N LYS A 368 1.81 -5.13 -2.69
CA LYS A 368 0.74 -5.88 -2.00
C LYS A 368 -0.46 -6.16 -2.89
N LEU A 369 -0.82 -5.21 -3.75
CA LEU A 369 -1.92 -5.36 -4.70
C LEU A 369 -1.70 -6.54 -5.64
N LEU A 370 -0.46 -6.75 -6.10
CA LEU A 370 -0.09 -7.86 -6.98
C LEU A 370 0.09 -9.18 -6.23
N THR A 371 0.41 -9.11 -4.94
CA THR A 371 0.56 -10.31 -4.09
C THR A 371 -0.79 -10.98 -3.79
N PHE A 372 -1.88 -10.21 -3.66
CA PHE A 372 -3.19 -10.77 -3.33
C PHE A 372 -3.96 -11.24 -4.59
N PRO A 373 -4.42 -12.51 -4.64
CA PRO A 373 -5.12 -13.05 -5.81
C PRO A 373 -6.40 -12.28 -6.17
N PHE A 374 -6.67 -12.19 -7.47
CA PHE A 374 -7.89 -11.59 -8.07
C PHE A 374 -8.09 -10.08 -7.85
N VAL A 375 -7.28 -9.43 -7.01
CA VAL A 375 -7.49 -8.04 -6.63
C VAL A 375 -7.14 -7.09 -7.77
N TRP A 376 -6.01 -7.29 -8.44
CA TRP A 376 -5.59 -6.45 -9.56
C TRP A 376 -6.62 -6.45 -10.68
N ASP A 377 -7.05 -7.63 -11.15
CA ASP A 377 -8.04 -7.75 -12.21
C ASP A 377 -9.40 -7.14 -11.83
N ALA A 378 -9.84 -7.33 -10.58
CA ALA A 378 -11.07 -6.72 -10.09
C ALA A 378 -10.97 -5.19 -10.04
N LEU A 379 -9.79 -4.64 -9.67
CA LEU A 379 -9.57 -3.20 -9.66
C LEU A 379 -9.60 -2.64 -11.08
N LYS A 380 -8.98 -3.32 -12.06
CA LYS A 380 -9.05 -2.94 -13.48
C LYS A 380 -10.50 -2.87 -13.96
N ARG A 381 -11.30 -3.91 -13.70
CA ARG A 381 -12.73 -3.95 -14.06
C ARG A 381 -13.52 -2.81 -13.41
N ALA A 382 -13.28 -2.51 -12.13
CA ALA A 382 -13.95 -1.42 -11.44
C ALA A 382 -13.60 -0.05 -12.05
N LEU A 383 -12.32 0.19 -12.36
CA LEU A 383 -11.84 1.43 -12.97
C LEU A 383 -12.33 1.63 -14.41
N GLN A 384 -12.35 0.57 -15.21
CA GLN A 384 -12.84 0.61 -16.60
C GLN A 384 -14.36 0.79 -16.66
N SER A 385 -15.12 0.09 -15.81
CA SER A 385 -16.59 0.17 -15.78
C SER A 385 -17.12 1.41 -15.06
N GLY A 386 -16.31 2.06 -14.24
CA GLY A 386 -16.73 3.17 -13.38
C GLY A 386 -17.76 2.74 -12.34
N ARG A 387 -17.67 1.51 -11.83
CA ARG A 387 -18.64 0.92 -10.89
C ARG A 387 -17.93 0.10 -9.82
N ILE A 388 -18.51 0.10 -8.62
CA ILE A 388 -18.13 -0.78 -7.51
C ILE A 388 -19.15 -1.92 -7.44
N GLU A 389 -18.65 -3.14 -7.55
CA GLU A 389 -19.45 -4.36 -7.44
C GLU A 389 -18.96 -5.18 -6.23
N ILE A 390 -19.90 -5.62 -5.40
CA ILE A 390 -19.61 -6.46 -4.22
C ILE A 390 -19.90 -7.90 -4.62
N GLU A 391 -18.85 -8.63 -4.97
CA GLU A 391 -18.95 -10.03 -5.35
C GLU A 391 -18.09 -10.92 -4.45
N SER A 392 -18.30 -12.23 -4.56
CA SER A 392 -17.34 -13.18 -4.02
C SER A 392 -16.38 -13.60 -5.13
N PRO A 393 -15.05 -13.42 -4.97
CA PRO A 393 -14.08 -13.82 -5.99
C PRO A 393 -14.11 -15.33 -6.29
N TYR A 394 -14.67 -16.14 -5.38
CA TYR A 394 -14.80 -17.59 -5.53
C TYR A 394 -16.12 -18.02 -6.17
N ALA A 395 -17.02 -17.10 -6.52
CA ALA A 395 -18.29 -17.44 -7.15
C ALA A 395 -18.10 -18.15 -8.50
N GLU A 396 -17.10 -17.75 -9.30
CA GLU A 396 -16.75 -18.38 -10.58
C GLU A 396 -16.19 -19.81 -10.43
N LEU A 397 -15.64 -20.13 -9.27
CA LEU A 397 -15.12 -21.47 -8.94
C LEU A 397 -16.21 -22.42 -8.43
N GLY A 398 -17.46 -21.95 -8.27
CA GLY A 398 -18.61 -22.77 -7.86
C GLY A 398 -18.65 -23.15 -6.39
N ILE A 399 -17.83 -22.51 -5.53
CA ILE A 399 -17.62 -22.92 -4.12
C ILE A 399 -18.57 -22.22 -3.12
N ASN A 400 -19.52 -21.38 -3.57
CA ASN A 400 -20.35 -20.57 -2.64
C ASN A 400 -21.85 -20.91 -2.62
N PRO A 401 -22.52 -20.78 -1.46
CA PRO A 401 -23.98 -20.70 -1.38
C PRO A 401 -24.49 -19.42 -2.08
N ILE A 402 -25.72 -19.46 -2.59
CA ILE A 402 -26.41 -18.33 -3.21
C ILE A 402 -26.34 -17.11 -2.27
N THR A 403 -25.78 -16.00 -2.74
CA THR A 403 -25.59 -14.76 -1.98
C THR A 403 -26.47 -13.62 -2.52
N LEU A 404 -26.44 -12.45 -1.87
CA LEU A 404 -27.07 -11.23 -2.38
C LEU A 404 -26.30 -10.70 -3.58
N LYS A 405 -27.01 -10.03 -4.49
CA LYS A 405 -26.44 -9.27 -5.59
C LYS A 405 -26.83 -7.80 -5.45
N PRO A 406 -26.10 -7.02 -4.62
CA PRO A 406 -26.42 -5.62 -4.41
C PRO A 406 -26.30 -4.81 -5.71
N GLN A 407 -27.13 -3.79 -5.87
CA GLN A 407 -27.04 -2.87 -6.99
C GLN A 407 -25.68 -2.14 -7.00
N VAL A 408 -25.04 -2.11 -8.16
CA VAL A 408 -23.72 -1.47 -8.34
C VAL A 408 -23.75 0.03 -8.00
N ILE A 409 -22.69 0.50 -7.34
CA ILE A 409 -22.51 1.92 -6.99
C ILE A 409 -21.57 2.58 -8.01
N PRO A 410 -21.89 3.77 -8.55
CA PRO A 410 -20.97 4.51 -9.42
C PRO A 410 -19.64 4.83 -8.73
N LEU A 411 -18.52 4.53 -9.40
CA LEU A 411 -17.17 4.79 -8.92
C LEU A 411 -16.64 6.10 -9.50
N ASN A 412 -16.25 7.01 -8.61
CA ASN A 412 -15.56 8.25 -8.90
C ASN A 412 -14.40 8.40 -7.92
N VAL A 413 -13.27 7.72 -8.15
CA VAL A 413 -12.10 7.79 -7.27
C VAL A 413 -10.85 8.06 -8.08
N LYS A 414 -9.92 8.81 -7.52
CA LYS A 414 -8.54 8.86 -8.02
C LYS A 414 -7.72 7.80 -7.31
N VAL A 415 -7.20 6.82 -8.05
CA VAL A 415 -6.31 5.80 -7.48
C VAL A 415 -4.86 6.26 -7.57
N ILE A 416 -4.13 6.10 -6.47
CA ILE A 416 -2.70 6.34 -6.37
C ILE A 416 -2.03 5.03 -5.94
N LEU A 417 -1.30 4.40 -6.86
CA LEU A 417 -0.46 3.27 -6.53
C LEU A 417 0.91 3.77 -6.04
N VAL A 418 1.46 3.15 -5.01
CA VAL A 418 2.80 3.46 -4.49
C VAL A 418 3.63 2.19 -4.53
N GLY A 419 4.76 2.21 -5.23
CA GLY A 419 5.61 1.02 -5.39
C GLY A 419 7.04 1.32 -5.84
N PRO A 420 7.94 0.33 -5.77
CA PRO A 420 9.31 0.47 -6.27
C PRO A 420 9.36 0.47 -7.81
N ARG A 421 10.53 0.82 -8.36
CA ARG A 421 10.74 1.02 -9.80
C ARG A 421 10.54 -0.27 -10.60
N ASP A 422 11.04 -1.37 -10.09
CA ASP A 422 10.89 -2.71 -10.65
C ASP A 422 9.41 -3.11 -10.80
N ILE A 423 8.57 -2.85 -9.80
CA ILE A 423 7.12 -3.12 -9.87
C ILE A 423 6.42 -2.28 -10.96
N TYR A 424 6.82 -1.01 -11.12
CA TYR A 424 6.28 -0.18 -12.20
C TYR A 424 6.62 -0.75 -13.58
N TYR A 425 7.91 -1.03 -13.83
CA TYR A 425 8.34 -1.57 -15.12
C TYR A 425 7.77 -2.96 -15.39
N LEU A 426 7.60 -3.79 -14.35
CA LEU A 426 6.93 -5.08 -14.46
C LEU A 426 5.48 -4.92 -14.94
N LEU A 427 4.72 -3.99 -14.35
CA LEU A 427 3.34 -3.70 -14.77
C LEU A 427 3.28 -3.15 -16.20
N GLU A 428 4.19 -2.25 -16.54
CA GLU A 428 4.29 -1.68 -17.89
C GLU A 428 4.59 -2.74 -18.95
N GLU A 429 5.46 -3.70 -18.64
CA GLU A 429 5.85 -4.78 -19.56
C GLU A 429 4.79 -5.88 -19.66
N MET A 430 4.18 -6.27 -18.53
CA MET A 430 3.30 -7.44 -18.48
C MET A 430 1.81 -7.13 -18.74
N ASP A 431 1.34 -5.91 -18.51
CA ASP A 431 -0.08 -5.55 -18.60
C ASP A 431 -0.32 -4.33 -19.50
N SER A 432 -0.78 -4.57 -20.73
CA SER A 432 -1.07 -3.50 -21.69
C SER A 432 -2.15 -2.52 -21.22
N GLU A 433 -3.07 -2.94 -20.35
CA GLU A 433 -4.14 -2.07 -19.85
C GLU A 433 -3.64 -1.10 -18.77
N PHE A 434 -2.50 -1.40 -18.13
CA PHE A 434 -1.91 -0.57 -17.08
C PHE A 434 -1.71 0.89 -17.54
N ASN A 435 -1.10 1.07 -18.72
CA ASN A 435 -0.82 2.39 -19.29
C ASN A 435 -2.09 3.15 -19.72
N GLU A 436 -3.20 2.45 -19.95
CA GLU A 436 -4.48 3.10 -20.22
C GLU A 436 -5.12 3.67 -18.94
N MET A 437 -4.88 3.02 -17.79
CA MET A 437 -5.46 3.39 -16.51
C MET A 437 -4.57 4.31 -15.66
N PHE A 438 -3.24 4.18 -15.77
CA PHE A 438 -2.23 4.87 -14.97
C PHE A 438 -1.29 5.71 -15.85
N LYS A 439 -1.84 6.78 -16.44
CA LYS A 439 -1.07 7.65 -17.36
C LYS A 439 -0.08 8.58 -16.66
N ILE A 440 -0.17 8.74 -15.35
CA ILE A 440 0.64 9.68 -14.59
C ILE A 440 1.66 8.93 -13.76
N LEU A 441 2.94 9.14 -14.08
CA LEU A 441 4.06 8.65 -13.31
C LEU A 441 4.65 9.78 -12.46
N ALA A 442 4.57 9.63 -11.13
CA ALA A 442 5.24 10.48 -10.16
C ALA A 442 6.50 9.77 -9.65
N ASP A 443 7.63 10.02 -10.33
CA ASP A 443 8.94 9.41 -10.01
C ASP A 443 9.69 10.22 -8.94
N PHE A 444 9.86 9.63 -7.76
CA PHE A 444 10.66 10.18 -6.67
C PHE A 444 12.13 9.84 -6.86
N ASP A 445 12.95 10.89 -6.92
CA ASP A 445 14.40 10.76 -7.03
C ASP A 445 15.03 10.25 -5.73
N ASN A 446 16.10 9.47 -5.85
CA ASN A 446 16.87 8.97 -4.70
C ASN A 446 17.75 10.04 -4.05
N TYR A 447 17.88 11.18 -4.72
CA TYR A 447 18.75 12.28 -4.31
C TYR A 447 18.04 13.61 -4.45
N ILE A 448 18.28 14.51 -3.50
CA ILE A 448 17.78 15.88 -3.56
C ILE A 448 18.96 16.82 -3.82
N PRO A 449 18.92 17.70 -4.84
CA PRO A 449 19.97 18.68 -5.08
C PRO A 449 20.18 19.59 -3.87
N ARG A 450 21.43 19.80 -3.44
CA ARG A 450 21.75 20.69 -2.32
C ARG A 450 21.76 22.16 -2.77
N THR A 451 20.65 22.83 -2.55
CA THR A 451 20.43 24.27 -2.76
C THR A 451 20.13 24.97 -1.43
N HIS A 452 20.17 26.31 -1.38
CA HIS A 452 19.76 27.03 -0.15
C HIS A 452 18.31 26.70 0.26
N ASP A 453 17.39 26.61 -0.70
CA ASP A 453 15.99 26.29 -0.44
C ASP A 453 15.83 24.88 0.14
N SER A 454 16.46 23.88 -0.47
CA SER A 454 16.40 22.50 0.02
C SER A 454 17.09 22.33 1.38
N MET A 455 18.18 23.05 1.66
CA MET A 455 18.83 23.06 2.97
C MET A 455 17.90 23.63 4.05
N GLN A 456 17.20 24.72 3.75
CA GLN A 456 16.24 25.33 4.66
C GLN A 456 15.02 24.42 4.90
N GLN A 457 14.45 23.83 3.85
CA GLN A 457 13.34 22.89 3.98
C GLN A 457 13.74 21.62 4.74
N PHE A 458 14.95 21.10 4.53
CA PHE A 458 15.50 19.98 5.30
C PHE A 458 15.59 20.33 6.79
N ALA A 459 16.15 21.50 7.12
CA ALA A 459 16.27 21.97 8.51
C ALA A 459 14.89 22.12 9.20
N LEU A 460 13.91 22.71 8.51
CA LEU A 460 12.53 22.84 9.00
C LEU A 460 11.88 21.46 9.25
N LEU A 461 12.13 20.49 8.37
CA LEU A 461 11.62 19.14 8.53
C LEU A 461 12.24 18.44 9.75
N MET A 462 13.55 18.58 9.97
CA MET A 462 14.23 18.03 11.15
C MET A 462 13.68 18.64 12.44
N GLN A 463 13.49 19.97 12.47
CA GLN A 463 12.93 20.67 13.63
C GLN A 463 11.49 20.23 13.94
N LYS A 464 10.63 20.19 12.91
CA LYS A 464 9.26 19.73 13.07
C LYS A 464 9.20 18.30 13.61
N HIS A 465 10.05 17.41 13.12
CA HIS A 465 10.10 16.04 13.61
C HIS A 465 10.54 15.96 15.08
N ALA A 466 11.50 16.79 15.51
CA ALA A 466 11.88 16.87 16.92
C ALA A 466 10.72 17.39 17.80
N GLU A 467 9.96 18.37 17.32
CA GLU A 467 8.77 18.87 18.02
C GLU A 467 7.69 17.77 18.16
N GLU A 468 7.39 17.06 17.07
CA GLU A 468 6.40 15.98 17.05
C GLU A 468 6.79 14.79 17.95
N THR A 469 8.09 14.56 18.14
CA THR A 469 8.62 13.46 18.96
C THR A 469 8.98 13.87 20.40
N VAL A 470 8.67 15.10 20.82
CA VAL A 470 8.97 15.64 22.16
C VAL A 470 10.48 15.60 22.47
N THR A 471 11.29 15.84 21.45
CA THR A 471 12.75 15.97 21.54
C THR A 471 13.12 17.43 21.85
N PRO A 472 14.19 17.70 22.64
CA PRO A 472 14.69 19.06 22.83
C PRO A 472 15.00 19.77 21.49
N PRO A 473 14.89 21.11 21.41
CA PRO A 473 15.18 21.85 20.19
C PRO A 473 16.57 21.54 19.64
N LEU A 474 16.68 21.36 18.31
CA LEU A 474 17.96 21.15 17.65
C LEU A 474 18.74 22.46 17.51
N THR A 475 20.03 22.43 17.83
CA THR A 475 20.92 23.56 17.53
C THR A 475 21.25 23.63 16.03
N ASN A 476 21.71 24.80 15.57
CA ASN A 476 22.21 24.95 14.19
C ASN A 476 23.36 23.97 13.88
N ALA A 477 24.22 23.68 14.87
CA ALA A 477 25.33 22.76 14.71
C ALA A 477 24.86 21.30 14.57
N ALA A 478 23.78 20.91 15.27
CA ALA A 478 23.16 19.60 15.07
C ALA A 478 22.56 19.46 13.67
N ILE A 479 21.85 20.49 13.19
CA ILE A 479 21.28 20.51 11.82
C ILE A 479 22.38 20.42 10.77
N GLN A 480 23.49 21.14 10.95
CA GLN A 480 24.66 21.05 10.09
C GLN A 480 25.19 19.60 10.04
N CYS A 481 25.30 18.94 11.20
CA CYS A 481 25.75 17.55 11.28
C CYS A 481 24.78 16.58 10.56
N LEU A 482 23.47 16.80 10.66
CA LEU A 482 22.46 16.00 9.94
C LEU A 482 22.53 16.22 8.41
N ILE A 483 22.82 17.45 7.97
CA ILE A 483 23.06 17.76 6.55
C ILE A 483 24.33 17.06 6.06
N GLU A 484 25.43 17.15 6.82
CA GLU A 484 26.67 16.42 6.53
C GLU A 484 26.40 14.91 6.44
N HIS A 485 25.59 14.36 7.36
CA HIS A 485 25.22 12.96 7.35
C HIS A 485 24.38 12.58 6.11
N SER A 486 23.37 13.36 5.76
CA SER A 486 22.55 13.12 4.56
C SER A 486 23.38 13.18 3.26
N CYS A 487 24.30 14.14 3.15
CA CYS A 487 25.25 14.22 2.04
C CYS A 487 26.18 12.99 2.01
N ARG A 488 26.63 12.51 3.18
CA ARG A 488 27.43 11.28 3.30
C ARG A 488 26.66 10.06 2.83
N LEU A 489 25.40 9.89 3.22
CA LEU A 489 24.55 8.78 2.76
C LEU A 489 24.35 8.78 1.25
N SER A 490 24.36 9.96 0.62
CA SER A 490 24.30 10.09 -0.85
C SER A 490 25.66 9.96 -1.55
N GLU A 491 26.74 9.80 -0.79
CA GLU A 491 28.13 9.89 -1.25
C GLU A 491 28.37 11.10 -2.15
N ASN A 492 27.86 12.29 -1.79
CA ASN A 492 27.94 13.47 -2.67
C ASN A 492 27.85 14.79 -1.89
N GLN A 493 28.80 15.71 -2.10
CA GLN A 493 28.80 17.02 -1.44
C GLN A 493 27.72 17.99 -1.96
N HIS A 494 27.09 17.68 -3.11
CA HIS A 494 26.10 18.53 -3.78
C HIS A 494 24.69 17.93 -3.79
N ARG A 495 24.49 16.81 -3.10
CA ARG A 495 23.19 16.14 -3.02
C ARG A 495 22.93 15.67 -1.60
N PHE A 496 21.66 15.60 -1.25
CA PHE A 496 21.16 14.94 -0.06
C PHE A 496 20.67 13.55 -0.41
N SER A 497 20.70 12.64 0.56
CA SER A 497 19.92 11.42 0.49
C SER A 497 18.44 11.76 0.57
N ALA A 498 17.64 11.24 -0.37
CA ALA A 498 16.18 11.36 -0.30
C ALA A 498 15.56 10.37 0.71
N ARG A 499 16.35 9.44 1.28
CA ARG A 499 15.92 8.60 2.41
C ARG A 499 15.95 9.41 3.71
N VAL A 500 15.05 10.38 3.79
CA VAL A 500 15.00 11.35 4.89
C VAL A 500 14.80 10.65 6.25
N ASN A 501 14.08 9.52 6.27
CA ASN A 501 13.88 8.73 7.48
C ASN A 501 15.20 8.31 8.13
N ASP A 502 16.24 8.00 7.34
CA ASP A 502 17.55 7.63 7.91
C ASP A 502 18.15 8.79 8.74
N SER A 503 17.85 10.05 8.38
CA SER A 503 18.26 11.23 9.15
C SER A 503 17.35 11.49 10.35
N LEU A 504 16.04 11.22 10.22
CA LEU A 504 15.07 11.34 11.32
C LEU A 504 15.38 10.33 12.44
N ASP A 505 15.73 9.10 12.09
CA ASP A 505 16.08 8.05 13.07
C ASP A 505 17.29 8.46 13.92
N ILE A 506 18.27 9.18 13.34
CA ILE A 506 19.42 9.70 14.08
C ILE A 506 19.00 10.75 15.11
N ILE A 507 17.94 11.53 14.88
CA ILE A 507 17.43 12.48 15.88
C ILE A 507 16.95 11.73 17.12
N ALA A 508 16.22 10.62 16.93
CA ALA A 508 15.74 9.79 18.03
C ALA A 508 16.91 9.18 18.83
N GLU A 509 17.94 8.66 18.14
CA GLU A 509 19.14 8.15 18.80
C GLU A 509 19.92 9.25 19.54
N ALA A 510 20.07 10.43 18.94
CA ALA A 510 20.76 11.57 19.55
C ALA A 510 20.00 12.12 20.77
N ASN A 511 18.66 12.07 20.76
CA ASN A 511 17.84 12.45 21.91
C ASN A 511 18.18 11.61 23.17
N LEU A 512 18.46 10.32 23.00
CA LEU A 512 18.88 9.47 24.12
C LEU A 512 20.14 10.01 24.81
N PHE A 513 21.15 10.40 24.03
CA PHE A 513 22.39 10.98 24.56
C PHE A 513 22.17 12.36 25.17
N CYS A 514 21.31 13.18 24.55
CA CYS A 514 20.89 14.49 25.09
C CYS A 514 20.24 14.34 26.48
N GLN A 515 19.36 13.35 26.65
CA GLN A 515 18.70 13.06 27.93
C GLN A 515 19.68 12.54 28.98
N GLN A 516 20.59 11.64 28.61
CA GLN A 516 21.64 11.13 29.52
C GLN A 516 22.55 12.24 30.04
N GLN A 517 22.84 13.24 29.20
CA GLN A 517 23.65 14.41 29.56
C GLN A 517 22.83 15.53 30.22
N GLN A 518 21.51 15.38 30.32
CA GLN A 518 20.57 16.39 30.84
C GLN A 518 20.66 17.74 30.11
N SER A 519 20.97 17.70 28.82
CA SER A 519 21.07 18.88 27.96
C SER A 519 19.70 19.44 27.60
N LYS A 520 19.56 20.77 27.56
CA LYS A 520 18.31 21.47 27.21
C LYS A 520 18.06 21.57 25.70
N GLU A 521 19.10 21.36 24.90
CA GLU A 521 19.10 21.45 23.45
C GLU A 521 19.91 20.27 22.89
N LEU A 522 19.49 19.77 21.72
CA LEU A 522 20.17 18.70 21.03
C LEU A 522 21.25 19.30 20.11
N ASP A 523 22.50 19.21 20.58
CA ASP A 523 23.68 19.73 19.87
C ASP A 523 24.42 18.69 19.00
N ARG A 524 25.38 19.16 18.18
CA ARG A 524 26.24 18.37 17.27
C ARG A 524 26.87 17.16 17.94
N THR A 525 27.38 17.32 19.16
CA THR A 525 28.04 16.24 19.91
C THR A 525 27.13 15.03 20.12
N HIS A 526 25.84 15.25 20.37
CA HIS A 526 24.87 14.16 20.53
C HIS A 526 24.62 13.42 19.22
N VAL A 527 24.57 14.14 18.10
CA VAL A 527 24.44 13.55 16.75
C VAL A 527 25.66 12.70 16.41
N GLU A 528 26.87 13.22 16.65
CA GLU A 528 28.12 12.49 16.40
C GLU A 528 28.24 11.24 17.30
N GLN A 529 27.78 11.32 18.55
CA GLN A 529 27.69 10.16 19.45
C GLN A 529 26.70 9.11 18.94
N ALA A 530 25.53 9.51 18.47
CA ALA A 530 24.55 8.60 17.88
C ALA A 530 25.10 7.87 16.66
N LEU A 531 25.72 8.62 15.73
CA LEU A 531 26.37 8.05 14.54
C LEU A 531 27.48 7.06 14.90
N SER A 532 28.37 7.44 15.83
CA SER A 532 29.46 6.58 16.29
C SER A 532 28.94 5.32 17.00
N ALA A 533 27.90 5.46 17.82
CA ALA A 533 27.28 4.32 18.49
C ALA A 533 26.59 3.38 17.48
N LYS A 534 25.93 3.91 16.45
CA LYS A 534 25.33 3.12 15.36
C LYS A 534 26.39 2.34 14.59
N GLU A 535 27.50 2.99 14.24
CA GLU A 535 28.63 2.32 13.60
C GLU A 535 29.21 1.21 14.50
N PHE A 536 29.41 1.47 15.79
CA PHE A 536 29.91 0.46 16.72
C PHE A 536 29.00 -0.78 16.80
N ARG A 537 27.68 -0.57 16.91
CA ARG A 537 26.70 -1.67 16.98
C ARG A 537 26.73 -2.56 15.73
N ASN A 538 26.94 -1.95 14.56
CA ASN A 538 26.96 -2.66 13.28
C ASN A 538 28.38 -3.06 12.84
N GLY A 539 29.40 -2.73 13.62
CA GLY A 539 30.82 -2.78 13.23
C GLY A 539 31.54 -4.09 13.52
N ARG A 540 30.87 -5.11 14.08
CA ARG A 540 31.51 -6.38 14.51
C ARG A 540 32.40 -6.98 13.41
N LEU A 541 31.88 -7.12 12.20
CA LEU A 541 32.62 -7.74 11.08
C LEU A 541 33.84 -6.89 10.68
N SER A 542 33.66 -5.56 10.59
CA SER A 542 34.76 -4.65 10.28
C SER A 542 35.87 -4.69 11.34
N GLN A 543 35.50 -4.83 12.62
CA GLN A 543 36.45 -4.95 13.71
C GLN A 543 37.19 -6.29 13.65
N THR A 544 36.50 -7.40 13.43
CA THR A 544 37.14 -8.73 13.29
C THR A 544 38.15 -8.73 12.14
N ILE A 545 37.81 -8.18 10.98
CA ILE A 545 38.73 -8.09 9.84
C ILE A 545 39.96 -7.24 10.18
N LEU A 546 39.77 -6.12 10.91
CA LEU A 546 40.89 -5.30 11.37
C LEU A 546 41.80 -6.06 12.34
N GLU A 547 41.23 -6.79 13.29
CA GLU A 547 41.98 -7.63 14.25
C GLU A 547 42.81 -8.70 13.53
N GLU A 548 42.22 -9.39 12.54
CA GLU A 548 42.91 -10.38 11.71
C GLU A 548 44.01 -9.77 10.82
N MET A 549 43.90 -8.50 10.42
CA MET A 549 44.99 -7.79 9.73
C MET A 549 46.12 -7.39 10.69
N LEU A 550 45.81 -7.11 11.96
CA LEU A 550 46.78 -6.68 12.96
C LEU A 550 47.60 -7.86 13.50
N ASP A 551 46.99 -9.03 13.66
CA ASP A 551 47.68 -10.23 14.12
C ASP A 551 48.43 -10.97 12.99
N GLY A 552 48.22 -10.57 11.74
CA GLY A 552 48.89 -11.11 10.56
C GLY A 552 48.19 -12.33 9.94
N THR A 553 46.97 -12.66 10.37
CA THR A 553 46.13 -13.67 9.72
C THR A 553 45.75 -13.24 8.30
N ILE A 554 45.36 -11.97 8.13
CA ILE A 554 45.19 -11.32 6.83
C ILE A 554 46.44 -10.49 6.52
N LEU A 555 47.10 -10.83 5.41
CA LEU A 555 48.38 -10.24 5.04
C LEU A 555 48.16 -8.96 4.24
N ILE A 556 48.32 -7.82 4.91
CA ILE A 556 48.36 -6.49 4.28
C ILE A 556 49.62 -5.78 4.76
N ASP A 557 50.45 -5.31 3.82
CA ASP A 557 51.64 -4.54 4.15
C ASP A 557 51.26 -3.05 4.17
N THR A 558 51.77 -2.27 5.14
CA THR A 558 51.50 -0.81 5.24
C THR A 558 52.79 0.01 5.20
N ASP A 559 53.93 -0.64 5.01
CA ASP A 559 55.26 -0.06 4.94
C ASP A 559 56.16 -0.83 3.96
N GLY A 560 57.28 -0.22 3.58
CA GLY A 560 58.21 -0.80 2.62
C GLY A 560 57.74 -0.75 1.16
N GLU A 561 58.43 -1.49 0.31
CA GLU A 561 58.16 -1.55 -1.12
C GLU A 561 58.24 -2.99 -1.63
N ALA A 562 57.43 -3.34 -2.64
CA ALA A 562 57.39 -4.68 -3.21
C ALA A 562 57.13 -4.66 -4.72
N ILE A 563 57.69 -5.62 -5.45
CA ILE A 563 57.47 -5.80 -6.89
C ILE A 563 56.23 -6.68 -7.09
N GLY A 564 55.32 -6.27 -7.97
CA GLY A 564 54.13 -7.07 -8.31
C GLY A 564 53.20 -7.30 -7.12
N LYS A 565 53.16 -6.37 -6.16
CA LYS A 565 52.24 -6.35 -5.02
C LYS A 565 51.71 -4.94 -4.79
N ILE A 566 50.41 -4.81 -4.56
CA ILE A 566 49.76 -3.53 -4.29
C ILE A 566 48.55 -3.71 -3.36
N ASN A 567 48.23 -2.68 -2.60
CA ASN A 567 47.01 -2.62 -1.80
C ASN A 567 45.86 -2.01 -2.61
N GLY A 568 44.96 -2.86 -3.11
CA GLY A 568 43.64 -2.44 -3.58
C GLY A 568 42.69 -2.14 -2.42
N LEU A 569 41.53 -1.55 -2.71
CA LEU A 569 40.50 -1.27 -1.71
C LEU A 569 39.15 -1.84 -2.12
N THR A 570 38.53 -2.59 -1.22
CA THR A 570 37.21 -3.21 -1.39
C THR A 570 36.20 -2.58 -0.45
N VAL A 571 34.92 -2.79 -0.75
CA VAL A 571 33.79 -2.42 0.11
C VAL A 571 32.94 -3.64 0.33
N LEU A 572 32.56 -3.87 1.58
CA LEU A 572 31.66 -4.94 1.98
C LEU A 572 30.39 -4.32 2.55
N GLU A 573 29.25 -4.72 2.01
CA GLU A 573 27.94 -4.33 2.51
C GLU A 573 27.26 -5.55 3.15
N VAL A 574 27.01 -5.48 4.45
CA VAL A 574 26.41 -6.57 5.23
C VAL A 574 25.38 -6.00 6.20
N GLY A 575 24.14 -6.47 6.09
CA GLY A 575 23.07 -6.15 7.04
C GLY A 575 22.78 -4.65 7.19
N GLY A 576 22.91 -3.87 6.11
CA GLY A 576 22.71 -2.41 6.12
C GLY A 576 23.89 -1.61 6.68
N SER A 577 25.03 -2.25 6.92
CA SER A 577 26.31 -1.61 7.23
C SER A 577 27.24 -1.74 6.04
N SER A 578 28.01 -0.68 5.75
CA SER A 578 29.04 -0.71 4.72
C SER A 578 30.38 -0.29 5.32
N PHE A 579 31.44 -1.03 5.00
CA PHE A 579 32.80 -0.69 5.42
C PHE A 579 33.81 -1.11 4.36
N GLY A 580 34.89 -0.34 4.26
CA GLY A 580 35.99 -0.67 3.37
C GLY A 580 37.08 -1.48 4.06
N ALA A 581 37.81 -2.25 3.27
CA ALA A 581 38.98 -3.01 3.68
C ALA A 581 40.05 -2.98 2.59
N PRO A 582 41.34 -2.91 2.93
CA PRO A 582 42.40 -3.14 1.95
C PRO A 582 42.45 -4.62 1.55
N ALA A 583 42.73 -4.86 0.27
CA ALA A 583 42.95 -6.17 -0.30
C ALA A 583 44.31 -6.20 -1.00
N ARG A 584 45.10 -7.23 -0.72
CA ARG A 584 46.40 -7.41 -1.38
C ARG A 584 46.18 -7.99 -2.77
N ILE A 585 46.64 -7.28 -3.79
CA ILE A 585 46.61 -7.73 -5.18
C ILE A 585 48.04 -8.06 -5.59
N THR A 586 48.23 -9.22 -6.19
CA THR A 586 49.53 -9.68 -6.70
C THR A 586 49.47 -9.91 -8.20
N ALA A 587 50.61 -9.67 -8.86
CA ALA A 587 50.77 -9.95 -10.27
C ALA A 587 52.11 -10.66 -10.50
N SER A 588 52.08 -11.70 -11.34
CA SER A 588 53.27 -12.39 -11.84
C SER A 588 53.30 -12.31 -13.37
N VAL A 589 54.50 -12.10 -13.92
CA VAL A 589 54.72 -11.95 -15.36
C VAL A 589 55.91 -12.81 -15.79
N TYR A 590 55.72 -13.61 -16.84
CA TYR A 590 56.75 -14.46 -17.42
C TYR A 590 56.55 -14.61 -18.95
N PRO A 591 57.57 -15.04 -19.71
CA PRO A 591 57.44 -15.28 -21.13
C PRO A 591 56.36 -16.32 -21.47
N GLY A 592 55.55 -16.05 -22.48
CA GLY A 592 54.54 -16.97 -23.00
C GLY A 592 53.37 -16.24 -23.66
N SER A 593 52.42 -16.98 -24.23
CA SER A 593 51.32 -16.45 -25.06
C SER A 593 49.92 -16.61 -24.43
N ARG A 594 49.83 -16.93 -23.13
CA ARG A 594 48.55 -17.21 -22.46
C ARG A 594 47.70 -15.95 -22.21
N GLY A 595 48.29 -14.76 -22.29
CA GLY A 595 47.64 -13.50 -21.95
C GLY A 595 47.58 -13.26 -20.45
N ILE A 596 46.67 -12.38 -20.02
CA ILE A 596 46.42 -12.08 -18.62
C ILE A 596 45.38 -13.06 -18.08
N VAL A 597 45.76 -13.81 -17.06
CA VAL A 597 44.89 -14.72 -16.31
C VAL A 597 44.42 -14.01 -15.04
N ASP A 598 43.10 -13.89 -14.93
CA ASP A 598 42.38 -13.49 -13.72
C ASP A 598 42.11 -14.75 -12.90
N VAL A 599 42.81 -14.92 -11.77
CA VAL A 599 42.68 -16.14 -10.94
C VAL A 599 41.26 -16.28 -10.42
N GLU A 600 40.65 -15.19 -9.97
CA GLU A 600 39.30 -15.15 -9.41
C GLU A 600 38.24 -15.56 -10.45
N ARG A 601 38.39 -15.14 -11.71
CA ARG A 601 37.52 -15.58 -12.81
C ARG A 601 37.67 -17.06 -13.12
N GLU A 602 38.90 -17.57 -13.17
CA GLU A 602 39.17 -19.00 -13.49
C GLU A 602 38.58 -19.95 -12.44
N VAL A 603 38.41 -19.47 -11.20
CA VAL A 603 37.78 -20.24 -10.10
C VAL A 603 36.34 -19.82 -9.81
N GLU A 604 35.70 -19.08 -10.73
CA GLU A 604 34.29 -18.66 -10.66
C GLU A 604 33.94 -17.76 -9.45
N LEU A 605 34.92 -17.11 -8.83
CA LEU A 605 34.73 -16.09 -7.79
C LEU A 605 34.57 -14.68 -8.38
N GLY A 606 35.16 -14.42 -9.53
CA GLY A 606 35.04 -13.16 -10.27
C GLY A 606 33.71 -13.05 -11.03
N GLN A 607 32.94 -12.00 -10.75
CA GLN A 607 31.66 -11.68 -11.42
C GLN A 607 31.87 -10.87 -12.72
N PRO A 608 30.84 -10.71 -13.57
CA PRO A 608 31.01 -10.15 -14.93
C PRO A 608 31.64 -8.76 -15.01
N ILE A 609 31.37 -7.86 -14.06
CA ILE A 609 31.93 -6.49 -14.10
C ILE A 609 33.41 -6.53 -13.73
N HIS A 610 33.79 -7.36 -12.76
CA HIS A 610 35.20 -7.59 -12.42
C HIS A 610 35.98 -8.17 -13.61
N SER A 611 35.47 -9.24 -14.23
CA SER A 611 36.11 -9.84 -15.41
C SER A 611 36.27 -8.85 -16.57
N LYS A 612 35.28 -7.97 -16.78
CA LYS A 612 35.40 -6.87 -17.76
C LYS A 612 36.55 -5.93 -17.40
N GLY A 613 36.70 -5.57 -16.13
CA GLY A 613 37.81 -4.76 -15.62
C GLY A 613 39.18 -5.35 -15.97
N VAL A 614 39.39 -6.65 -15.73
CA VAL A 614 40.65 -7.31 -16.08
C VAL A 614 40.88 -7.37 -17.60
N MET A 615 39.83 -7.60 -18.39
CA MET A 615 39.94 -7.57 -19.87
C MET A 615 40.34 -6.19 -20.41
N ILE A 616 39.96 -5.10 -19.75
CA ILE A 616 40.38 -3.74 -20.12
C ILE A 616 41.91 -3.59 -20.00
N LEU A 617 42.57 -4.32 -19.09
CA LEU A 617 44.02 -4.27 -18.93
C LEU A 617 44.74 -4.75 -20.20
N SER A 618 44.25 -5.83 -20.82
CA SER A 618 44.79 -6.30 -22.10
C SER A 618 44.62 -5.25 -23.20
N GLY A 619 43.45 -4.58 -23.25
CA GLY A 619 43.20 -3.48 -24.17
C GLY A 619 44.19 -2.32 -23.97
N TYR A 620 44.45 -1.95 -22.72
CA TYR A 620 45.42 -0.91 -22.37
C TYR A 620 46.85 -1.30 -22.78
N LEU A 621 47.34 -2.50 -22.44
CA LEU A 621 48.68 -2.93 -22.84
C LEU A 621 48.84 -3.00 -24.37
N GLY A 622 47.79 -3.46 -25.05
CA GLY A 622 47.70 -3.44 -26.51
C GLY A 622 47.85 -2.02 -27.04
N HIS A 623 47.02 -1.09 -26.56
CA HIS A 623 47.00 0.31 -26.99
C HIS A 623 48.34 1.03 -26.71
N CYS A 624 48.87 0.93 -25.48
CA CYS A 624 50.03 1.69 -25.06
C CYS A 624 51.38 1.11 -25.50
N TYR A 625 51.53 -0.22 -25.56
CA TYR A 625 52.84 -0.84 -25.75
C TYR A 625 52.95 -1.75 -26.98
N ALA A 626 51.94 -2.57 -27.25
CA ALA A 626 52.02 -3.64 -28.25
C ALA A 626 51.42 -3.23 -29.62
N GLN A 627 51.84 -2.06 -30.13
CA GLN A 627 51.43 -1.57 -31.46
C GLN A 627 52.32 -2.09 -32.60
N GLN A 628 53.60 -2.37 -32.31
CA GLN A 628 54.61 -2.74 -33.31
C GLN A 628 54.99 -4.23 -33.28
N PHE A 629 54.56 -4.96 -32.27
CA PHE A 629 54.88 -6.37 -32.05
C PHE A 629 53.70 -7.05 -31.29
N PRO A 630 53.51 -8.37 -31.42
CA PRO A 630 52.41 -9.06 -30.76
C PRO A 630 52.56 -9.05 -29.23
N LEU A 631 51.44 -8.96 -28.52
CA LEU A 631 51.41 -9.02 -27.06
C LEU A 631 51.59 -10.47 -26.57
N ALA A 632 52.82 -10.97 -26.63
CA ALA A 632 53.21 -12.32 -26.19
C ALA A 632 53.58 -12.35 -24.70
N ILE A 633 52.62 -12.08 -23.82
CA ILE A 633 52.81 -12.12 -22.36
C ILE A 633 51.94 -13.21 -21.72
N SER A 634 52.51 -13.92 -20.74
CA SER A 634 51.75 -14.71 -19.77
C SER A 634 51.81 -14.01 -18.41
N ALA A 635 50.65 -13.58 -17.91
CA ALA A 635 50.53 -12.94 -16.62
C ALA A 635 49.43 -13.59 -15.78
N SER A 636 49.59 -13.57 -14.46
CA SER A 636 48.55 -14.01 -13.52
C SER A 636 48.34 -12.93 -12.48
N ILE A 637 47.09 -12.53 -12.28
CA ILE A 637 46.66 -11.57 -11.27
C ILE A 637 45.79 -12.30 -10.25
N ALA A 638 46.01 -12.04 -8.97
CA ALA A 638 45.21 -12.61 -7.88
C ALA A 638 44.91 -11.55 -6.81
N ILE A 639 43.72 -11.63 -6.23
CA ILE A 639 43.32 -10.92 -5.03
C ILE A 639 43.52 -11.89 -3.85
N GLU A 640 44.64 -11.72 -3.17
CA GLU A 640 45.10 -12.64 -2.13
C GLU A 640 44.11 -12.72 -0.97
N GLN A 641 43.92 -13.94 -0.46
CA GLN A 641 43.04 -14.25 0.66
C GLN A 641 41.58 -13.80 0.46
N SER A 642 41.14 -13.69 -0.80
CA SER A 642 39.72 -13.53 -1.15
C SER A 642 39.03 -14.89 -1.32
N TYR A 643 38.00 -15.14 -0.51
CA TYR A 643 37.24 -16.40 -0.53
C TYR A 643 35.77 -16.23 -0.92
N GLY A 644 35.34 -15.01 -1.21
CA GLY A 644 33.97 -14.67 -1.58
C GLY A 644 33.88 -14.19 -3.03
N TYR A 645 32.66 -13.92 -3.48
CA TYR A 645 32.43 -13.31 -4.78
C TYR A 645 33.01 -11.89 -4.83
N ILE A 646 33.62 -11.57 -5.96
CA ILE A 646 34.19 -10.25 -6.24
C ILE A 646 33.51 -9.68 -7.47
N ASP A 647 32.99 -8.46 -7.36
CA ASP A 647 32.38 -7.76 -8.48
C ASP A 647 32.77 -6.27 -8.50
N GLY A 648 32.58 -5.65 -9.65
CA GLY A 648 32.98 -4.27 -9.92
C GLY A 648 34.38 -4.12 -10.52
N ASP A 649 34.62 -2.98 -11.16
CA ASP A 649 35.85 -2.64 -11.89
C ASP A 649 36.79 -1.70 -11.11
N SER A 650 36.49 -1.46 -9.83
CA SER A 650 37.21 -0.48 -9.01
C SER A 650 38.63 -0.88 -8.59
N ALA A 651 39.05 -2.10 -8.93
CA ALA A 651 40.40 -2.62 -8.72
C ALA A 651 41.29 -2.51 -9.96
N SER A 652 40.74 -2.21 -11.15
CA SER A 652 41.47 -2.30 -12.42
C SER A 652 42.68 -1.35 -12.49
N LEU A 653 42.61 -0.17 -11.88
CA LEU A 653 43.78 0.70 -11.77
C LEU A 653 44.91 0.05 -10.94
N ALA A 654 44.55 -0.58 -9.82
CA ALA A 654 45.50 -1.25 -8.94
C ALA A 654 46.13 -2.47 -9.63
N GLU A 655 45.31 -3.31 -10.25
CA GLU A 655 45.72 -4.49 -11.02
C GLU A 655 46.68 -4.11 -12.15
N LEU A 656 46.38 -3.06 -12.91
CA LEU A 656 47.26 -2.58 -13.96
C LEU A 656 48.61 -2.11 -13.43
N CYS A 657 48.62 -1.29 -12.37
CA CYS A 657 49.86 -0.83 -11.77
C CYS A 657 50.69 -2.00 -11.20
N CYS A 658 50.02 -2.99 -10.60
CA CYS A 658 50.63 -4.22 -10.11
C CYS A 658 51.28 -5.01 -11.24
N LEU A 659 50.56 -5.17 -12.35
CA LEU A 659 51.04 -5.85 -13.56
C LEU A 659 52.24 -5.13 -14.19
N ILE A 660 52.19 -3.81 -14.30
CA ILE A 660 53.31 -2.99 -14.81
C ILE A 660 54.52 -3.07 -13.88
N SER A 661 54.32 -3.10 -12.55
CA SER A 661 55.40 -3.32 -11.59
C SER A 661 56.05 -4.70 -11.76
N ALA A 662 55.24 -5.76 -11.89
CA ALA A 662 55.73 -7.11 -12.12
C ALA A 662 56.51 -7.22 -13.43
N LEU A 663 56.03 -6.58 -14.49
CA LEU A 663 56.66 -6.52 -15.81
C LEU A 663 57.99 -5.74 -15.77
N THR A 664 57.99 -4.54 -15.20
CA THR A 664 59.17 -3.63 -15.22
C THR A 664 60.16 -3.88 -14.09
N ARG A 665 59.81 -4.74 -13.11
CA ARG A 665 60.55 -4.98 -11.87
C ARG A 665 60.78 -3.70 -11.03
N ILE A 666 59.93 -2.70 -11.19
CA ILE A 666 59.94 -1.47 -10.37
C ILE A 666 59.09 -1.72 -9.12
N PRO A 667 59.62 -1.52 -7.91
CA PRO A 667 58.86 -1.75 -6.69
C PRO A 667 57.80 -0.65 -6.46
N ILE A 668 56.69 -1.05 -5.83
CA ILE A 668 55.58 -0.19 -5.42
C ILE A 668 55.61 0.00 -3.90
N LYS A 669 55.42 1.23 -3.45
CA LYS A 669 55.27 1.56 -2.02
C LYS A 669 54.01 0.91 -1.43
N GLN A 670 54.20 0.09 -0.40
CA GLN A 670 53.08 -0.57 0.29
C GLN A 670 52.40 0.33 1.34
N SER A 671 52.99 1.49 1.66
CA SER A 671 52.32 2.53 2.45
C SER A 671 51.18 3.23 1.71
N VAL A 672 51.01 2.96 0.41
CA VAL A 672 49.98 3.57 -0.42
C VAL A 672 48.95 2.52 -0.83
N ALA A 673 47.67 2.79 -0.57
CA ALA A 673 46.57 2.02 -1.12
C ALA A 673 45.88 2.75 -2.27
N ILE A 674 45.14 2.01 -3.09
CA ILE A 674 44.59 2.56 -4.33
C ILE A 674 43.22 1.97 -4.66
N THR A 675 42.37 2.79 -5.27
CA THR A 675 41.15 2.35 -5.95
C THR A 675 40.93 3.19 -7.19
N GLY A 676 40.31 2.61 -8.21
CA GLY A 676 39.96 3.29 -9.45
C GLY A 676 39.62 2.28 -10.54
N SER A 677 38.61 2.60 -11.34
CA SER A 677 38.39 1.95 -12.63
C SER A 677 39.23 2.66 -13.70
N ILE A 678 39.48 2.01 -14.83
CA ILE A 678 40.16 2.59 -15.98
C ILE A 678 39.44 2.21 -17.27
N ASN A 679 39.62 3.02 -18.31
CA ASN A 679 39.32 2.58 -19.68
C ASN A 679 40.58 2.09 -20.41
N GLN A 680 40.41 1.64 -21.65
CA GLN A 680 41.51 1.12 -22.48
C GLN A 680 42.57 2.19 -22.86
N TYR A 681 42.26 3.48 -22.69
CA TYR A 681 43.19 4.58 -22.95
C TYR A 681 43.96 5.02 -21.68
N GLY A 682 43.71 4.39 -20.53
CA GLY A 682 44.38 4.72 -19.28
C GLY A 682 43.79 5.92 -18.53
N GLU A 683 42.58 6.35 -18.89
CA GLU A 683 41.85 7.38 -18.13
C GLU A 683 41.21 6.74 -16.90
N VAL A 684 41.42 7.35 -15.73
CA VAL A 684 40.91 6.86 -14.45
C VAL A 684 39.45 7.30 -14.26
N GLN A 685 38.60 6.33 -13.94
CA GLN A 685 37.15 6.47 -13.85
C GLN A 685 36.66 6.40 -12.40
N ALA A 686 35.50 7.00 -12.15
CA ALA A 686 34.90 7.07 -10.82
C ALA A 686 34.48 5.68 -10.31
N ILE A 687 34.53 5.52 -8.98
CA ILE A 687 34.14 4.30 -8.27
C ILE A 687 33.08 4.61 -7.19
N GLY A 688 32.38 3.59 -6.70
CA GLY A 688 31.48 3.70 -5.53
C GLY A 688 32.19 3.42 -4.20
N GLY A 689 31.63 3.90 -3.09
CA GLY A 689 32.12 3.60 -1.73
C GLY A 689 33.49 4.21 -1.42
N VAL A 690 33.80 5.37 -2.00
CA VAL A 690 35.14 5.98 -1.88
C VAL A 690 35.48 6.34 -0.43
N ASN A 691 34.47 6.72 0.36
CA ASN A 691 34.64 7.12 1.75
C ASN A 691 35.02 5.91 2.60
N GLU A 692 34.25 4.84 2.47
CA GLU A 692 34.44 3.57 3.18
C GLU A 692 35.80 2.96 2.86
N LYS A 693 36.23 3.02 1.59
CA LYS A 693 37.54 2.55 1.14
C LYS A 693 38.70 3.30 1.80
N ILE A 694 38.65 4.63 1.78
CA ILE A 694 39.68 5.48 2.42
C ILE A 694 39.72 5.22 3.93
N GLU A 695 38.55 5.20 4.57
CA GLU A 695 38.41 5.03 6.01
C GLU A 695 38.80 3.61 6.48
N GLY A 696 38.58 2.59 5.64
CA GLY A 696 39.05 1.22 5.88
C GLY A 696 40.57 1.13 5.97
N TYR A 697 41.27 1.66 4.97
CA TYR A 697 42.74 1.66 4.97
C TYR A 697 43.32 2.58 6.05
N PHE A 698 42.71 3.75 6.26
CA PHE A 698 43.10 4.67 7.32
C PHE A 698 43.06 4.01 8.69
N ARG A 699 41.99 3.27 9.02
CA ARG A 699 41.87 2.57 10.32
C ARG A 699 42.99 1.55 10.54
N LEU A 700 43.36 0.78 9.51
CA LEU A 700 44.50 -0.14 9.60
C LEU A 700 45.82 0.61 9.85
N CYS A 701 46.08 1.67 9.08
CA CYS A 701 47.29 2.49 9.23
C CYS A 701 47.34 3.18 10.60
N GLN A 702 46.20 3.64 11.11
CA GLN A 702 46.07 4.26 12.42
C GLN A 702 46.35 3.26 13.53
N ALA A 703 45.79 2.05 13.45
CA ALA A 703 46.03 0.98 14.42
C ALA A 703 47.50 0.52 14.45
N ARG A 704 48.20 0.57 13.31
CA ARG A 704 49.65 0.29 13.21
C ARG A 704 50.55 1.50 13.51
N GLY A 705 49.97 2.69 13.65
CA GLY A 705 50.66 3.96 13.90
C GLY A 705 50.95 4.75 12.62
N LEU A 706 50.35 5.93 12.49
CA LEU A 706 50.57 6.82 11.35
C LEU A 706 51.98 7.44 11.38
N ASN A 707 52.64 7.49 10.22
CA ASN A 707 54.03 7.96 10.09
C ASN A 707 54.22 9.05 9.01
N GLY A 708 53.13 9.58 8.42
CA GLY A 708 53.17 10.58 7.36
C GLY A 708 53.45 10.05 5.95
N GLN A 709 53.77 8.76 5.80
CA GLN A 709 53.99 8.12 4.51
C GLN A 709 52.75 7.41 3.97
N HIS A 710 51.75 7.18 4.83
CA HIS A 710 50.51 6.51 4.45
C HIS A 710 49.65 7.39 3.54
N ALA A 711 49.18 6.82 2.43
CA ALA A 711 48.33 7.54 1.50
C ALA A 711 47.30 6.67 0.80
N VAL A 712 46.27 7.30 0.25
CA VAL A 712 45.31 6.66 -0.66
C VAL A 712 45.26 7.40 -1.98
N ILE A 713 45.31 6.68 -3.09
CA ILE A 713 45.09 7.18 -4.45
C ILE A 713 43.64 6.87 -4.85
N ILE A 714 42.92 7.89 -5.30
CA ILE A 714 41.54 7.78 -5.78
C ILE A 714 41.37 8.46 -7.15
N PRO A 715 40.27 8.17 -7.89
CA PRO A 715 39.94 8.90 -9.11
C PRO A 715 39.65 10.38 -8.84
N ALA A 716 40.14 11.27 -9.70
CA ALA A 716 39.84 12.70 -9.64
C ALA A 716 38.33 12.99 -9.77
N ALA A 717 37.59 12.14 -10.50
CA ALA A 717 36.14 12.22 -10.63
C ALA A 717 35.38 11.99 -9.31
N ASN A 718 36.02 11.35 -8.31
CA ASN A 718 35.45 11.08 -6.99
C ASN A 718 35.61 12.22 -5.97
N LYS A 719 36.31 13.32 -6.29
CA LYS A 719 36.49 14.46 -5.36
C LYS A 719 35.16 14.95 -4.77
N ARG A 720 34.13 15.03 -5.62
CA ARG A 720 32.76 15.44 -5.23
C ARG A 720 32.04 14.46 -4.30
N ASN A 721 32.52 13.23 -4.19
CA ASN A 721 31.92 12.17 -3.39
C ASN A 721 32.51 12.09 -1.97
N LEU A 722 33.58 12.85 -1.69
CA LEU A 722 34.28 12.82 -0.41
C LEU A 722 33.45 13.48 0.70
N MET A 723 33.11 12.67 1.70
CA MET A 723 32.39 13.01 2.93
C MET A 723 33.06 12.31 4.11
N LEU A 724 34.38 12.45 4.18
CA LEU A 724 35.24 11.70 5.11
C LEU A 724 34.99 12.06 6.58
N LYS A 725 35.23 11.09 7.46
CA LYS A 725 35.22 11.33 8.92
C LYS A 725 36.26 12.36 9.34
N GLN A 726 35.96 13.06 10.44
CA GLN A 726 36.80 14.13 10.96
C GLN A 726 38.20 13.63 11.35
N GLU A 727 38.33 12.40 11.84
CA GLU A 727 39.62 11.80 12.19
C GLU A 727 40.59 11.68 11.00
N VAL A 728 40.07 11.33 9.81
CA VAL A 728 40.87 11.24 8.58
C VAL A 728 41.32 12.64 8.17
N ILE A 729 40.40 13.61 8.20
CA ILE A 729 40.70 15.01 7.86
C ILE A 729 41.77 15.58 8.81
N ASN A 730 41.65 15.31 10.11
CA ASN A 730 42.63 15.74 11.11
C ASN A 730 44.02 15.15 10.83
N ALA A 731 44.11 13.89 10.43
CA ALA A 731 45.37 13.26 10.04
C ALA A 731 45.98 13.86 8.76
N VAL A 732 45.14 14.28 7.81
CA VAL A 732 45.62 14.99 6.61
C VAL A 732 46.13 16.39 6.97
N VAL A 733 45.42 17.12 7.83
CA VAL A 733 45.83 18.46 8.29
C VAL A 733 47.17 18.42 9.03
N THR A 734 47.42 17.38 9.83
CA THR A 734 48.68 17.20 10.55
C THR A 734 49.80 16.57 9.71
N GLY A 735 49.53 16.23 8.45
CA GLY A 735 50.51 15.63 7.54
C GLY A 735 50.84 14.16 7.85
N LEU A 736 49.99 13.47 8.62
CA LEU A 736 50.17 12.06 9.00
C LEU A 736 49.56 11.07 7.98
N PHE A 737 48.67 11.55 7.12
CA PHE A 737 48.00 10.79 6.07
C PHE A 737 47.79 11.66 4.84
N THR A 738 47.80 11.09 3.64
CA THR A 738 47.63 11.87 2.39
C THR A 738 46.59 11.23 1.46
N ILE A 739 45.81 12.06 0.75
CA ILE A 739 44.87 11.58 -0.26
C ILE A 739 45.24 12.24 -1.60
N TYR A 740 45.50 11.40 -2.60
CA TYR A 740 45.84 11.82 -3.95
C TYR A 740 44.67 11.56 -4.89
N ALA A 741 44.46 12.48 -5.83
CA ALA A 741 43.42 12.35 -6.84
C ALA A 741 44.04 12.39 -8.24
N VAL A 742 43.91 11.28 -8.96
CA VAL A 742 44.54 11.04 -10.28
C VAL A 742 43.50 10.95 -11.39
N ALA A 743 43.88 11.38 -12.59
CA ALA A 743 43.10 11.27 -13.81
C ALA A 743 43.65 10.23 -14.78
N THR A 744 44.93 9.82 -14.62
CA THR A 744 45.58 8.86 -15.54
C THR A 744 46.34 7.75 -14.81
N VAL A 745 46.56 6.64 -15.51
CA VAL A 745 47.42 5.54 -15.05
C VAL A 745 48.87 6.03 -14.82
N ASP A 746 49.37 6.92 -15.69
CA ASP A 746 50.73 7.46 -15.57
C ASP A 746 50.93 8.21 -14.25
N GLU A 747 50.06 9.16 -13.90
CA GLU A 747 50.10 9.89 -12.62
C GLU A 747 50.11 8.93 -11.42
N THR A 748 49.38 7.81 -11.54
CA THR A 748 49.31 6.77 -10.52
C THR A 748 50.64 6.04 -10.36
N LEU A 749 51.22 5.58 -11.47
CA LEU A 749 52.52 4.90 -11.48
C LEU A 749 53.62 5.79 -10.90
N GLU A 750 53.61 7.09 -11.20
CA GLU A 750 54.58 8.03 -10.65
C GLU A 750 54.49 8.12 -9.13
N LEU A 751 53.27 8.24 -8.57
CA LEU A 751 53.05 8.29 -7.13
C LEU A 751 53.50 7.00 -6.41
N LEU A 752 53.15 5.84 -6.98
CA LEU A 752 53.44 4.52 -6.42
C LEU A 752 54.94 4.18 -6.43
N THR A 753 55.66 4.60 -7.47
CA THR A 753 57.05 4.15 -7.72
C THR A 753 58.12 5.21 -7.46
N GLY A 754 57.78 6.51 -7.45
CA GLY A 754 58.81 7.56 -7.38
C GLY A 754 59.47 7.92 -8.71
N GLN A 755 59.11 7.27 -9.81
CA GLN A 755 59.75 7.43 -11.12
C GLN A 755 58.81 8.10 -12.12
N ILE A 756 59.38 8.73 -13.15
CA ILE A 756 58.60 9.39 -14.22
C ILE A 756 58.00 8.30 -15.13
N ALA A 757 56.70 8.39 -15.42
CA ALA A 757 56.01 7.40 -16.25
C ALA A 757 56.50 7.44 -17.70
N GLY A 758 56.65 8.66 -18.25
CA GLY A 758 57.13 8.93 -19.60
C GLY A 758 55.99 8.92 -20.63
N VAL A 759 55.90 9.98 -21.44
CA VAL A 759 54.87 10.12 -22.49
C VAL A 759 55.47 9.78 -23.85
N ALA A 760 54.73 9.07 -24.69
CA ALA A 760 55.17 8.74 -26.03
C ALA A 760 55.29 9.99 -26.91
N ASP A 761 56.30 10.03 -27.77
CA ASP A 761 56.43 11.05 -28.82
C ASP A 761 55.47 10.80 -30.00
N GLU A 762 55.49 11.67 -31.02
CA GLU A 762 54.66 11.53 -32.22
C GLU A 762 54.93 10.24 -33.02
N GLN A 763 56.08 9.60 -32.78
CA GLN A 763 56.50 8.35 -33.39
C GLN A 763 56.16 7.12 -32.51
N GLY A 764 55.57 7.34 -31.33
CA GLY A 764 55.18 6.29 -30.38
C GLY A 764 56.33 5.78 -29.51
N ASN A 765 57.46 6.49 -29.43
CA ASN A 765 58.59 6.10 -28.60
C ASN A 765 58.52 6.76 -27.22
N TYR A 766 58.86 6.00 -26.19
CA TYR A 766 58.94 6.50 -24.81
C TYR A 766 60.37 6.95 -24.46
N PRO A 767 60.56 8.00 -23.63
CA PRO A 767 61.89 8.45 -23.23
C PRO A 767 62.66 7.42 -22.40
N ASP A 768 63.96 7.27 -22.68
CA ASP A 768 64.84 6.35 -21.97
C ASP A 768 64.78 6.54 -20.45
N GLY A 769 64.78 5.41 -19.72
CA GLY A 769 64.80 5.39 -18.26
C GLY A 769 63.44 5.63 -17.58
N THR A 770 62.39 5.92 -18.34
CA THR A 770 61.01 6.04 -17.82
C THR A 770 60.34 4.68 -17.60
N ILE A 771 59.23 4.65 -16.85
CA ILE A 771 58.48 3.41 -16.56
C ILE A 771 57.96 2.79 -17.87
N ASN A 772 57.32 3.59 -18.70
CA ASN A 772 56.70 3.15 -19.96
C ASN A 772 57.74 2.66 -20.96
N PHE A 773 58.93 3.28 -21.00
CA PHE A 773 60.07 2.78 -21.78
C PHE A 773 60.54 1.38 -21.32
N ARG A 774 60.62 1.14 -20.01
CA ARG A 774 60.97 -0.19 -19.49
C ARG A 774 59.90 -1.22 -19.78
N ALA A 775 58.63 -0.84 -19.71
CA ALA A 775 57.50 -1.72 -20.00
C ALA A 775 57.53 -2.18 -21.46
N ILE A 776 57.61 -1.26 -22.42
CA ILE A 776 57.68 -1.60 -23.85
C ILE A 776 58.94 -2.40 -24.20
N SER A 777 60.10 -2.04 -23.63
CA SER A 777 61.35 -2.76 -23.86
C SER A 777 61.25 -4.20 -23.38
N ARG A 778 60.71 -4.42 -22.17
CA ARG A 778 60.55 -5.76 -21.61
C ARG A 778 59.53 -6.60 -22.41
N LEU A 779 58.43 -6.00 -22.84
CA LEU A 779 57.44 -6.71 -23.66
C LEU A 779 58.02 -7.10 -25.02
N LYS A 780 58.85 -6.24 -25.62
CA LYS A 780 59.57 -6.55 -26.86
C LYS A 780 60.55 -7.71 -26.67
N GLU A 781 61.36 -7.69 -25.61
CA GLU A 781 62.26 -8.80 -25.27
C GLU A 781 61.50 -10.13 -25.13
N ILE A 782 60.35 -10.11 -24.44
CA ILE A 782 59.53 -11.31 -24.28
C ILE A 782 58.97 -11.80 -25.64
N SER A 783 58.51 -10.87 -26.48
CA SER A 783 58.01 -11.20 -27.83
C SER A 783 59.11 -11.78 -28.73
N GLU A 784 60.34 -11.32 -28.61
CA GLU A 784 61.48 -11.85 -29.35
C GLU A 784 61.83 -13.28 -28.88
N MET A 785 61.83 -13.53 -27.57
CA MET A 785 62.03 -14.88 -27.01
C MET A 785 60.97 -15.87 -27.50
N ALA A 786 59.69 -15.49 -27.49
CA ALA A 786 58.61 -16.36 -27.96
C ALA A 786 58.73 -16.68 -29.47
N ALA A 787 59.20 -15.74 -30.28
CA ALA A 787 59.41 -15.94 -31.71
C ALA A 787 60.64 -16.79 -32.05
N GLU A 788 61.60 -16.93 -31.13
CA GLU A 788 62.73 -17.86 -31.25
C GLU A 788 62.28 -19.29 -30.92
N ASP A 789 61.47 -19.48 -29.87
CA ASP A 789 60.92 -20.79 -29.48
C ASP A 789 60.03 -21.40 -30.60
N ASP A 790 59.14 -20.60 -31.21
CA ASP A 790 58.28 -21.05 -32.32
C ASP A 790 59.09 -21.51 -33.55
N LYS A 791 60.25 -20.90 -33.81
CA LYS A 791 61.14 -21.28 -34.92
C LYS A 791 61.93 -22.56 -34.65
N GLU A 792 62.26 -22.84 -33.39
CA GLU A 792 62.90 -24.09 -33.00
C GLU A 792 61.92 -25.28 -33.04
N GLU A 793 60.64 -25.06 -32.71
CA GLU A 793 59.59 -26.09 -32.84
C GLU A 793 59.24 -26.42 -34.31
N GLU A 794 59.17 -25.42 -35.20
CA GLU A 794 58.94 -25.66 -36.64
C GLU A 794 60.14 -26.32 -37.35
N GLY A 795 61.37 -26.07 -36.88
CA GLY A 795 62.60 -26.65 -37.45
C GLY A 795 62.93 -28.08 -37.01
N GLY A 796 62.20 -28.62 -36.02
CA GLY A 796 62.41 -29.93 -35.42
C GLY A 796 61.43 -31.03 -35.85
N SER A 797 60.55 -30.76 -36.83
CA SER A 797 59.56 -31.72 -37.35
C SER A 797 59.93 -32.36 -38.69
#